data_AF-A0A9E3X5A9-F1
#
_entry.id   AF-A0A9E3X5A9-F1
#
_cell.length_a   1.000
_cell.length_b   1.000
_cell.length_c   1.000
_cell.angle_alpha   90.00
_cell.angle_beta   90.00
_cell.angle_gamma   90.00
#
_symmetry.space_group_name_H-M   'P 1'
#
loop_
_entity.id
_entity.type
_entity.pdbx_description
1 polymer ?
#
loop_
_entity_poly.entity_id
_entity_poly.type
_entity_poly.pdbx_seq_one_letter_code
_entity_poly.pdbx_strand_id
1 'polypeptide(L)'
;MADERSIDGRKPVAPPTEQQGAAERAISPEAQSGEQRIDHALRPQSLKEMIGQERLREKIGILVEAARKRGDPLDHVLLYGPPGLGKCITADSWILTADGLVQFADLLPDTLQPETVIPAQVQIFGVEGIEPTSHIYANGTSATLRVRTRSGFVIEGTPNHPILVATETGPQWKSLSTLTDNDFIAVANGTNCWGQPKTATWQRSRAEDRLVQTNALVTHYHEQLSAALNRPPSITELRNAYARSESKNPTPEIAAKRLALPLTDGRAVPSVECSWQLTDPPELEQTVLLDADLAYLLGVLVGDGHFEKRQNHPAFVITSGDNAVLQELQRIAEKHFGDAPPIRQYGTSAPHLKFSQNYGQVMLQFGALAETAAGKVVPHAILQGPRDCAIAFLQGVFDADGMAWPDGYVEFGSRSEQLVIQIQLLLANLGIIAQRTEKERTGMPFWNLFIGGTDAERFYEVVGFWLPRKQQRGTALQTRRRGWNRSALVPGANPLLAALVEKTRPHPRALHKKFDHVKRNDRIPSRRQVQAYLALLPEQIVQEPEFTVLTSLLNPQIYWDRVAEIRESTNTTYDFVVPGTHSFVANGIYNHNTTLSHILANEMGGNLKVTAGPAIEKAGDLAAILTNLRKGDILFIDEIHRLGRAVEEILYPAMEDFALDIVVGSGPGARNIRLSLPKFTVVGATTRLALLTSPLRARFGVVERFDFYTVEALQEIVSRGSGLLEVAIDSAGAEEIARRSRGTPRVALRLLRRVRDYAEVRAEGHIDQTVAQQALSMLDIDWLGLDDLDHRVLLAIIEKFGGGPVGLDTLAASISEEGDTIMDVVEPYLLQLGFLDRTPRGRVATRRAYDHLKIDYPERVEQGSLFSGQ
;
A
#
# COMPACT_ATOMS: atom_id res chain seq x y z
N MET A 1 -55.02 -29.60 56.81
CA MET A 1 -55.48 -28.52 55.91
C MET A 1 -54.52 -28.54 54.72
N ALA A 2 -54.58 -29.55 53.86
CA ALA A 2 -55.66 -29.93 52.91
C ALA A 2 -55.45 -29.22 51.56
N ASP A 3 -55.39 -29.88 50.40
CA ASP A 3 -55.45 -31.31 50.03
C ASP A 3 -54.47 -31.57 48.84
N GLU A 4 -53.82 -32.73 48.67
CA GLU A 4 -54.30 -33.97 47.98
C GLU A 4 -54.75 -33.72 46.51
N ARG A 5 -54.30 -34.41 45.43
CA ARG A 5 -53.56 -35.69 45.16
C ARG A 5 -52.51 -35.44 44.02
N SER A 6 -51.87 -36.33 43.24
CA SER A 6 -51.73 -37.81 43.03
C SER A 6 -50.47 -38.06 42.11
N ILE A 7 -49.92 -39.24 41.76
CA ILE A 7 -49.74 -40.60 42.32
C ILE A 7 -48.63 -41.34 41.48
N ASP A 8 -47.63 -41.96 42.14
CA ASP A 8 -46.61 -42.96 41.67
C ASP A 8 -45.69 -42.66 40.44
N GLY A 9 -44.60 -43.44 40.25
CA GLY A 9 -43.70 -43.33 39.09
C GLY A 9 -42.31 -44.02 39.08
N ARG A 10 -41.83 -44.62 40.19
CA ARG A 10 -40.66 -45.54 40.39
C ARG A 10 -39.35 -45.40 39.55
N LYS A 11 -38.20 -45.30 40.27
CA LYS A 11 -36.80 -45.45 39.76
C LYS A 11 -36.42 -46.94 39.46
N PRO A 12 -35.31 -47.24 38.75
CA PRO A 12 -34.01 -47.48 39.43
C PRO A 12 -32.74 -47.06 38.63
N VAL A 13 -31.54 -47.48 39.11
CA VAL A 13 -30.18 -47.11 38.64
C VAL A 13 -29.26 -48.35 38.62
N ALA A 14 -28.35 -48.51 37.63
CA ALA A 14 -27.09 -49.28 37.74
C ALA A 14 -26.10 -49.07 36.54
N PRO A 15 -24.77 -49.19 36.71
CA PRO A 15 -23.72 -49.14 35.65
C PRO A 15 -22.86 -50.45 35.64
N PRO A 16 -21.56 -50.49 35.22
CA PRO A 16 -20.82 -49.89 34.08
C PRO A 16 -20.19 -50.99 33.16
N THR A 17 -19.45 -50.60 32.11
CA THR A 17 -18.42 -51.48 31.48
C THR A 17 -17.27 -50.69 30.86
N GLU A 18 -16.06 -51.24 30.89
CA GLU A 18 -14.84 -50.71 30.23
C GLU A 18 -14.57 -51.42 28.88
N GLN A 19 -13.86 -50.74 27.97
CA GLN A 19 -12.58 -51.17 27.32
C GLN A 19 -12.40 -50.71 25.86
N GLN A 20 -11.24 -50.10 25.62
CA GLN A 20 -10.34 -50.19 24.43
C GLN A 20 -10.90 -49.99 23.00
N GLY A 21 -10.25 -49.09 22.25
CA GLY A 21 -10.41 -48.98 20.80
C GLY A 21 -9.92 -47.65 20.22
N ALA A 22 -8.63 -47.54 19.90
CA ALA A 22 -8.08 -46.41 19.15
C ALA A 22 -8.02 -46.74 17.65
N ALA A 23 -8.58 -45.89 16.80
CA ALA A 23 -8.45 -45.95 15.34
C ALA A 23 -8.65 -44.55 14.74
N GLU A 24 -8.03 -44.28 13.60
CA GLU A 24 -8.02 -42.96 12.97
C GLU A 24 -9.40 -42.56 12.40
N ARG A 25 -9.66 -41.25 12.40
CA ARG A 25 -10.47 -40.60 11.36
C ARG A 25 -9.69 -39.41 10.85
N ALA A 26 -9.09 -39.56 9.68
CA ALA A 26 -8.52 -38.43 8.96
C ALA A 26 -9.65 -37.42 8.66
N ILE A 27 -9.42 -36.16 8.99
CA ILE A 27 -10.26 -35.07 8.50
C ILE A 27 -9.72 -34.73 7.11
N SER A 28 -10.47 -35.12 6.08
CA SER A 28 -10.13 -34.82 4.69
C SER A 28 -10.01 -33.30 4.48
N PRO A 29 -9.08 -32.82 3.64
CA PRO A 29 -9.03 -31.40 3.29
C PRO A 29 -10.26 -31.06 2.44
N GLU A 30 -11.09 -30.15 2.94
CA GLU A 30 -12.16 -29.54 2.15
C GLU A 30 -11.54 -28.64 1.05
N ALA A 31 -12.23 -28.51 -0.07
CA ALA A 31 -11.59 -28.09 -1.32
C ALA A 31 -11.22 -26.59 -1.33
N GLN A 32 -9.99 -26.31 -1.74
CA GLN A 32 -9.58 -25.01 -2.30
C GLN A 32 -10.49 -24.68 -3.49
N SER A 33 -10.87 -23.41 -3.70
CA SER A 33 -11.61 -23.07 -4.91
C SER A 33 -10.78 -23.37 -6.17
N GLY A 34 -11.46 -23.69 -7.28
CA GLY A 34 -10.81 -23.93 -8.57
C GLY A 34 -9.92 -22.73 -8.96
N GLU A 35 -10.46 -21.51 -8.84
CA GLU A 35 -9.81 -20.24 -9.22
C GLU A 35 -8.43 -19.99 -8.60
N GLN A 36 -8.17 -20.47 -7.37
CA GLN A 36 -6.88 -20.25 -6.72
C GLN A 36 -5.78 -21.23 -7.16
N ARG A 37 -6.14 -22.43 -7.61
CA ARG A 37 -5.16 -23.38 -8.14
C ARG A 37 -4.56 -22.89 -9.45
N ILE A 38 -5.25 -22.02 -10.17
CA ILE A 38 -4.97 -21.63 -11.57
C ILE A 38 -3.76 -20.71 -11.67
N ASP A 39 -3.87 -19.53 -11.05
CA ASP A 39 -2.83 -18.49 -11.09
C ASP A 39 -1.53 -18.94 -10.38
N HIS A 40 -1.59 -20.03 -9.59
CA HIS A 40 -0.44 -20.71 -9.00
C HIS A 40 0.11 -21.82 -9.93
N ALA A 41 -0.72 -22.74 -10.41
CA ALA A 41 -0.28 -23.88 -11.23
C ALA A 41 0.07 -23.52 -12.69
N LEU A 42 -0.18 -22.27 -13.13
CA LEU A 42 0.25 -21.74 -14.42
C LEU A 42 1.58 -20.98 -14.38
N ARG A 43 2.12 -20.66 -13.20
CA ARG A 43 3.44 -20.02 -13.07
C ARG A 43 4.53 -21.09 -12.91
N PRO A 44 5.50 -21.21 -13.83
CA PRO A 44 6.51 -22.25 -13.77
C PRO A 44 7.49 -22.04 -12.61
N GLN A 45 7.83 -23.10 -11.88
CA GLN A 45 8.84 -23.09 -10.80
C GLN A 45 10.21 -23.61 -11.27
N SER A 46 10.24 -24.39 -12.36
CA SER A 46 11.43 -24.82 -13.09
C SER A 46 11.36 -24.41 -14.56
N LEU A 47 12.50 -24.46 -15.27
CA LEU A 47 12.51 -24.22 -16.72
C LEU A 47 11.65 -25.22 -17.50
N LYS A 48 11.41 -26.43 -16.95
CA LYS A 48 10.65 -27.49 -17.61
C LYS A 48 9.13 -27.27 -17.60
N GLU A 49 8.62 -26.50 -16.64
CA GLU A 49 7.18 -26.20 -16.52
C GLU A 49 6.74 -25.03 -17.41
N MET A 50 7.70 -24.27 -17.96
CA MET A 50 7.47 -23.09 -18.78
C MET A 50 6.91 -23.50 -20.14
N ILE A 51 5.64 -23.20 -20.38
CA ILE A 51 5.01 -23.28 -21.71
C ILE A 51 5.52 -22.12 -22.57
N GLY A 52 5.68 -22.35 -23.87
CA GLY A 52 6.18 -21.34 -24.83
C GLY A 52 7.65 -20.97 -24.62
N GLN A 53 8.11 -19.98 -25.39
CA GLN A 53 9.48 -19.45 -25.34
C GLN A 53 10.54 -20.54 -25.53
N GLU A 54 10.25 -21.55 -26.37
CA GLU A 54 11.01 -22.79 -26.56
C GLU A 54 12.51 -22.53 -26.70
N ARG A 55 12.87 -21.56 -27.55
CA ARG A 55 14.23 -21.14 -27.84
C ARG A 55 14.97 -20.59 -26.62
N LEU A 56 14.30 -19.78 -25.80
CA LEU A 56 14.83 -19.21 -24.55
C LEU A 56 14.97 -20.32 -23.50
N ARG A 57 13.92 -21.14 -23.34
CA ARG A 57 13.88 -22.28 -22.42
C ARG A 57 14.98 -23.31 -22.70
N GLU A 58 15.16 -23.69 -23.95
CA GLU A 58 16.20 -24.63 -24.40
C GLU A 58 17.61 -24.03 -24.21
N LYS A 59 17.85 -22.81 -24.70
CA LYS A 59 19.16 -22.16 -24.63
C LYS A 59 19.60 -21.90 -23.19
N ILE A 60 18.72 -21.36 -22.34
CA ILE A 60 19.01 -21.18 -20.91
C ILE A 60 19.16 -22.54 -20.22
N GLY A 61 18.34 -23.55 -20.55
CA GLY A 61 18.47 -24.89 -20.01
C GLY A 61 19.83 -25.54 -20.28
N ILE A 62 20.32 -25.45 -21.53
CA ILE A 62 21.67 -25.91 -21.92
C ILE A 62 22.77 -25.18 -21.14
N LEU A 63 22.65 -23.86 -20.99
CA LEU A 63 23.62 -23.03 -20.26
C LEU A 63 23.64 -23.34 -18.77
N VAL A 64 22.48 -23.52 -18.14
CA VAL A 64 22.31 -23.96 -16.74
C VAL A 64 22.89 -25.36 -16.53
N GLU A 65 22.60 -26.31 -17.42
CA GLU A 65 23.15 -27.67 -17.31
C GLU A 65 24.68 -27.68 -17.49
N ALA A 66 25.21 -26.87 -18.42
CA ALA A 66 26.64 -26.71 -18.62
C ALA A 66 27.32 -26.05 -17.41
N ALA A 67 26.72 -25.00 -16.82
CA ALA A 67 27.22 -24.33 -15.62
C ALA A 67 27.24 -25.29 -14.40
N ARG A 68 26.11 -25.99 -14.15
CA ARG A 68 26.02 -27.07 -13.15
C ARG A 68 27.11 -28.13 -13.34
N LYS A 69 27.34 -28.61 -14.57
CA LYS A 69 28.40 -29.60 -14.89
C LYS A 69 29.82 -29.07 -14.68
N ARG A 70 30.06 -27.77 -14.85
CA ARG A 70 31.35 -27.10 -14.54
C ARG A 70 31.55 -26.87 -13.04
N GLY A 71 30.48 -26.88 -12.24
CA GLY A 71 30.52 -26.43 -10.85
C GLY A 71 30.79 -24.93 -10.72
N ASP A 72 30.43 -24.14 -11.73
CA ASP A 72 30.59 -22.69 -11.82
C ASP A 72 29.22 -22.00 -12.00
N PRO A 73 29.13 -20.67 -11.79
CA PRO A 73 27.88 -19.93 -12.02
C PRO A 73 27.43 -19.95 -13.48
N LEU A 74 26.21 -19.46 -13.69
CA LEU A 74 25.69 -19.18 -15.02
C LEU A 74 26.41 -17.95 -15.60
N ASP A 75 26.59 -17.96 -16.92
CA ASP A 75 27.09 -16.79 -17.65
C ASP A 75 26.05 -15.64 -17.53
N HIS A 76 26.50 -14.39 -17.42
CA HIS A 76 25.61 -13.26 -17.11
C HIS A 76 24.48 -13.09 -18.14
N VAL A 77 23.24 -12.93 -17.63
CA VAL A 77 22.02 -12.93 -18.44
C VAL A 77 21.41 -11.53 -18.54
N LEU A 78 21.10 -11.08 -19.75
CA LEU A 78 20.26 -9.91 -20.00
C LEU A 78 18.93 -10.36 -20.59
N LEU A 79 17.85 -9.99 -19.92
CA LEU A 79 16.47 -10.27 -20.30
C LEU A 79 15.84 -8.98 -20.84
N TYR A 80 15.13 -9.04 -21.97
CA TYR A 80 14.39 -7.86 -22.45
C TYR A 80 13.09 -8.18 -23.19
N GLY A 81 12.05 -7.39 -22.94
CA GLY A 81 10.71 -7.58 -23.52
C GLY A 81 9.62 -6.75 -22.83
N PRO A 82 8.34 -6.96 -23.19
CA PRO A 82 7.21 -6.20 -22.63
C PRO A 82 6.92 -6.57 -21.15
N PRO A 83 6.33 -5.64 -20.37
CA PRO A 83 6.04 -5.85 -18.93
C PRO A 83 4.81 -6.75 -18.67
N GLY A 84 4.69 -7.29 -17.44
CA GLY A 84 3.41 -7.83 -16.94
C GLY A 84 3.42 -9.17 -16.18
N LEU A 85 4.25 -9.35 -15.15
CA LEU A 85 4.26 -10.57 -14.30
C LEU A 85 3.59 -10.33 -12.92
N GLY A 86 2.29 -10.03 -12.96
CA GLY A 86 1.52 -9.41 -11.87
C GLY A 86 1.68 -9.99 -10.46
N LYS A 87 1.93 -9.08 -9.52
CA LYS A 87 1.84 -9.18 -8.06
C LYS A 87 1.13 -7.91 -7.62
N CYS A 88 0.15 -7.99 -6.71
CA CYS A 88 -0.69 -6.83 -6.37
C CYS A 88 -1.27 -6.90 -4.94
N ILE A 89 -1.59 -5.74 -4.36
CA ILE A 89 -2.35 -5.54 -3.09
C ILE A 89 -3.62 -4.70 -3.33
N THR A 90 -4.53 -4.60 -2.36
CA THR A 90 -5.81 -3.87 -2.48
C THR A 90 -5.72 -2.38 -2.09
N ALA A 91 -6.58 -1.54 -2.70
CA ALA A 91 -6.59 -0.08 -2.47
C ALA A 91 -6.93 0.36 -1.03
N ASP A 92 -7.62 -0.48 -0.25
CA ASP A 92 -7.92 -0.20 1.16
C ASP A 92 -6.69 -0.32 2.08
N SER A 93 -5.54 -0.78 1.56
CA SER A 93 -4.30 -0.97 2.30
C SER A 93 -3.69 0.35 2.79
N TRP A 94 -3.32 0.39 4.06
CA TRP A 94 -2.56 1.48 4.69
C TRP A 94 -1.06 1.32 4.46
N ILE A 95 -0.47 2.24 3.71
CA ILE A 95 0.95 2.24 3.34
C ILE A 95 1.74 3.07 4.35
N LEU A 96 2.85 2.52 4.82
CA LEU A 96 3.77 3.24 5.69
C LEU A 96 4.74 4.06 4.84
N THR A 97 4.65 5.38 4.97
CA THR A 97 5.43 6.38 4.24
C THR A 97 6.37 7.13 5.19
N ALA A 98 7.33 7.87 4.65
CA ALA A 98 8.18 8.79 5.42
C ALA A 98 7.33 9.78 6.24
N ASP A 99 6.25 10.29 5.62
CA ASP A 99 5.32 11.24 6.23
C ASP A 99 4.17 10.57 7.02
N GLY A 100 4.32 9.31 7.42
CA GLY A 100 3.35 8.58 8.24
C GLY A 100 2.48 7.60 7.45
N LEU A 101 1.23 7.39 7.89
CA LEU A 101 0.30 6.43 7.27
C LEU A 101 -0.59 7.12 6.24
N VAL A 102 -0.66 6.55 5.04
CA VAL A 102 -1.49 7.01 3.90
C VAL A 102 -2.26 5.80 3.36
N GLN A 103 -3.53 5.95 2.96
CA GLN A 103 -4.24 4.84 2.32
C GLN A 103 -3.82 4.74 0.86
N PHE A 104 -3.68 3.52 0.31
CA PHE A 104 -3.24 3.34 -1.08
C PHE A 104 -4.18 4.08 -2.06
N ALA A 105 -5.48 4.09 -1.77
CA ALA A 105 -6.47 4.89 -2.50
C ALA A 105 -6.13 6.39 -2.57
N ASP A 106 -5.58 7.00 -1.52
CA ASP A 106 -5.21 8.43 -1.47
C ASP A 106 -4.05 8.77 -2.43
N LEU A 107 -3.33 7.76 -2.92
CA LEU A 107 -2.21 7.87 -3.85
C LEU A 107 -2.63 7.74 -5.32
N LEU A 108 -3.93 7.59 -5.60
CA LEU A 108 -4.50 7.38 -6.93
C LEU A 108 -5.28 8.63 -7.39
N PRO A 109 -5.17 9.04 -8.66
CA PRO A 109 -6.07 10.05 -9.21
C PRO A 109 -7.48 9.45 -9.41
N ASP A 110 -8.53 10.24 -9.15
CA ASP A 110 -9.94 9.81 -9.26
C ASP A 110 -10.33 9.27 -10.65
N THR A 111 -9.55 9.60 -11.68
CA THR A 111 -9.78 9.20 -13.08
C THR A 111 -9.01 7.94 -13.51
N LEU A 112 -8.35 7.23 -12.58
CA LEU A 112 -7.47 6.11 -12.89
C LEU A 112 -8.23 4.91 -13.45
N GLN A 113 -8.09 4.62 -14.75
CA GLN A 113 -8.65 3.42 -15.35
C GLN A 113 -7.86 2.16 -14.93
N PRO A 114 -8.50 0.98 -14.85
CA PRO A 114 -7.79 -0.29 -14.70
C PRO A 114 -6.72 -0.49 -15.77
N GLU A 115 -5.67 -1.23 -15.44
CA GLU A 115 -4.55 -1.62 -16.30
C GLU A 115 -3.60 -0.49 -16.75
N THR A 116 -3.79 0.72 -16.20
CA THR A 116 -2.87 1.86 -16.38
C THR A 116 -1.66 1.84 -15.45
N VAL A 117 -0.63 2.60 -15.83
CA VAL A 117 0.55 2.92 -15.01
C VAL A 117 0.59 4.43 -14.83
N ILE A 118 0.91 4.90 -13.62
CA ILE A 118 1.12 6.32 -13.34
C ILE A 118 2.50 6.55 -12.68
N PRO A 119 3.21 7.64 -13.02
CA PRO A 119 4.41 8.04 -12.28
C PRO A 119 4.03 8.48 -10.87
N ALA A 120 4.70 7.92 -9.87
CA ALA A 120 4.43 8.19 -8.46
C ALA A 120 5.74 8.12 -7.67
N GLN A 121 6.13 9.23 -7.03
CA GLN A 121 7.31 9.32 -6.17
C GLN A 121 6.90 9.50 -4.71
N VAL A 122 6.45 8.41 -4.10
CA VAL A 122 6.10 8.31 -2.69
C VAL A 122 7.31 7.72 -1.95
N GLN A 123 7.71 8.34 -0.84
CA GLN A 123 8.76 7.82 0.03
C GLN A 123 8.15 6.78 0.97
N ILE A 124 8.31 5.49 0.68
CA ILE A 124 7.68 4.37 1.41
C ILE A 124 8.68 3.58 2.24
N PHE A 125 8.21 2.90 3.29
CA PHE A 125 9.07 2.12 4.19
C PHE A 125 9.17 0.66 3.73
N GLY A 126 10.37 0.22 3.34
CA GLY A 126 10.74 -1.14 2.96
C GLY A 126 11.59 -1.86 4.03
N VAL A 127 12.27 -2.94 3.63
CA VAL A 127 13.09 -3.76 4.54
C VAL A 127 14.39 -3.07 4.97
N GLU A 128 14.97 -2.20 4.14
CA GLU A 128 16.24 -1.50 4.44
C GLU A 128 16.04 -0.04 4.87
N GLY A 129 14.80 0.51 4.86
CA GLY A 129 14.48 1.84 5.36
C GLY A 129 13.38 2.56 4.56
N ILE A 130 13.49 3.89 4.44
CA ILE A 130 12.66 4.69 3.53
C ILE A 130 13.28 4.67 2.13
N GLU A 131 12.46 4.40 1.11
CA GLU A 131 12.85 4.29 -0.29
C GLU A 131 11.79 4.94 -1.20
N PRO A 132 12.17 5.56 -2.33
CA PRO A 132 11.22 6.13 -3.28
C PRO A 132 10.56 5.05 -4.16
N THR A 133 9.26 5.20 -4.41
CA THR A 133 8.61 4.58 -5.57
C THR A 133 8.99 5.29 -6.87
N SER A 134 8.79 4.61 -8.00
CA SER A 134 8.84 5.23 -9.33
C SER A 134 7.46 5.34 -9.99
N HIS A 135 6.64 4.29 -9.85
CA HIS A 135 5.33 4.18 -10.48
C HIS A 135 4.35 3.39 -9.60
N ILE A 136 3.05 3.62 -9.82
CA ILE A 136 1.96 2.76 -9.38
C ILE A 136 1.35 2.09 -10.62
N TYR A 137 1.05 0.78 -10.53
CA TYR A 137 0.32 0.03 -11.56
C TYR A 137 -1.10 -0.29 -11.04
N ALA A 138 -2.15 0.11 -11.76
CA ALA A 138 -3.52 -0.31 -11.48
C ALA A 138 -3.79 -1.66 -12.15
N ASN A 139 -3.91 -2.75 -11.40
CA ASN A 139 -4.04 -4.11 -11.96
C ASN A 139 -5.51 -4.55 -12.17
N GLY A 140 -6.48 -3.71 -11.80
CA GLY A 140 -7.90 -4.02 -11.90
C GLY A 140 -8.34 -5.12 -10.94
N THR A 141 -9.56 -5.63 -11.14
CA THR A 141 -10.15 -6.68 -10.29
C THR A 141 -9.45 -8.01 -10.50
N SER A 142 -8.92 -8.59 -9.42
CA SER A 142 -8.20 -9.85 -9.39
C SER A 142 -8.69 -10.73 -8.23
N ALA A 143 -8.49 -12.04 -8.34
CA ALA A 143 -8.59 -12.94 -7.19
C ALA A 143 -7.51 -12.58 -6.15
N THR A 144 -7.85 -12.69 -4.88
CA THR A 144 -7.02 -12.24 -3.74
C THR A 144 -7.12 -13.19 -2.55
N LEU A 145 -6.10 -13.13 -1.70
CA LEU A 145 -6.05 -13.79 -0.40
C LEU A 145 -5.99 -12.74 0.70
N ARG A 146 -6.98 -12.74 1.59
CA ARG A 146 -7.05 -11.92 2.80
C ARG A 146 -6.44 -12.71 3.95
N VAL A 147 -5.20 -12.40 4.32
CA VAL A 147 -4.43 -13.12 5.34
C VAL A 147 -4.45 -12.34 6.65
N ARG A 148 -4.92 -12.99 7.73
CA ARG A 148 -5.00 -12.44 9.09
C ARG A 148 -3.97 -13.11 10.00
N THR A 149 -3.22 -12.27 10.72
CA THR A 149 -2.24 -12.67 11.76
C THR A 149 -2.91 -12.88 13.12
N ARG A 150 -2.23 -13.52 14.08
CA ARG A 150 -2.78 -13.79 15.44
C ARG A 150 -2.96 -12.53 16.30
N SER A 151 -2.27 -11.44 16.02
CA SER A 151 -2.54 -10.12 16.61
C SER A 151 -3.55 -9.32 15.78
N GLY A 152 -4.01 -9.80 14.63
CA GLY A 152 -5.11 -9.22 13.87
C GLY A 152 -4.74 -8.17 12.83
N PHE A 153 -3.46 -8.00 12.49
CA PHE A 153 -3.05 -7.36 11.24
C PHE A 153 -3.56 -8.19 10.05
N VAL A 154 -3.96 -7.52 8.97
CA VAL A 154 -4.55 -8.14 7.78
C VAL A 154 -3.92 -7.54 6.52
N ILE A 155 -3.48 -8.38 5.58
CA ILE A 155 -3.12 -7.97 4.22
C ILE A 155 -4.04 -8.67 3.22
N GLU A 156 -4.43 -7.97 2.15
CA GLU A 156 -5.17 -8.55 1.03
C GLU A 156 -4.46 -8.23 -0.29
N GLY A 157 -4.27 -9.26 -1.11
CA GLY A 157 -3.53 -9.15 -2.36
C GLY A 157 -3.59 -10.43 -3.18
N THR A 158 -3.05 -10.42 -4.40
CA THR A 158 -3.05 -11.57 -5.30
C THR A 158 -2.36 -12.80 -4.66
N PRO A 159 -2.79 -14.04 -4.95
CA PRO A 159 -2.21 -15.24 -4.30
C PRO A 159 -0.68 -15.37 -4.47
N ASN A 160 -0.12 -14.84 -5.56
CA ASN A 160 1.32 -14.86 -5.84
C ASN A 160 2.11 -13.67 -5.26
N HIS A 161 1.44 -12.74 -4.55
CA HIS A 161 2.11 -11.65 -3.85
C HIS A 161 2.93 -12.22 -2.68
N PRO A 162 4.25 -11.96 -2.58
CA PRO A 162 5.05 -12.50 -1.49
C PRO A 162 5.15 -11.52 -0.32
N ILE A 163 5.12 -12.10 0.87
CA ILE A 163 5.36 -11.41 2.13
C ILE A 163 6.56 -12.01 2.84
N LEU A 164 7.18 -11.25 3.73
CA LEU A 164 8.38 -11.68 4.44
C LEU A 164 8.01 -12.63 5.59
N VAL A 165 8.56 -13.84 5.60
CA VAL A 165 8.31 -14.91 6.57
C VAL A 165 9.62 -15.36 7.20
N ALA A 166 9.62 -15.63 8.51
CA ALA A 166 10.78 -16.19 9.20
C ALA A 166 10.86 -17.71 9.05
N THR A 167 12.00 -18.21 8.55
CA THR A 167 12.33 -19.64 8.48
C THR A 167 13.63 -19.94 9.24
N GLU A 168 13.99 -21.23 9.36
CA GLU A 168 15.24 -21.64 10.04
C GLU A 168 16.50 -21.17 9.30
N THR A 169 16.37 -20.80 8.01
CA THR A 169 17.44 -20.17 7.20
C THR A 169 17.36 -18.64 7.16
N GLY A 170 16.45 -18.03 7.91
CA GLY A 170 16.31 -16.56 8.04
C GLY A 170 14.99 -16.01 7.48
N PRO A 171 14.86 -14.68 7.38
CA PRO A 171 13.76 -14.04 6.66
C PRO A 171 13.77 -14.43 5.17
N GLN A 172 12.63 -14.89 4.64
CA GLN A 172 12.46 -15.31 3.25
C GLN A 172 11.11 -14.82 2.69
N TRP A 173 11.09 -14.48 1.41
CA TRP A 173 9.88 -14.07 0.70
C TRP A 173 9.01 -15.28 0.32
N LYS A 174 7.75 -15.29 0.76
CA LYS A 174 6.82 -16.42 0.56
C LYS A 174 5.46 -15.92 0.07
N SER A 175 4.91 -16.52 -0.99
CA SER A 175 3.62 -16.11 -1.58
C SER A 175 2.44 -16.33 -0.62
N LEU A 176 1.42 -15.46 -0.69
CA LEU A 176 0.19 -15.63 0.10
C LEU A 176 -0.43 -17.03 -0.09
N SER A 177 -0.35 -17.60 -1.30
CA SER A 177 -0.86 -18.93 -1.67
C SER A 177 -0.13 -20.11 -1.02
N THR A 178 1.09 -19.93 -0.53
CA THR A 178 1.89 -21.00 0.09
C THR A 178 1.97 -20.88 1.61
N LEU A 179 1.36 -19.84 2.18
CA LEU A 179 1.25 -19.66 3.63
C LEU A 179 0.40 -20.75 4.27
N THR A 180 0.79 -21.09 5.48
CA THR A 180 0.12 -22.06 6.36
C THR A 180 -0.10 -21.42 7.72
N ASP A 181 -0.94 -22.01 8.56
CA ASP A 181 -1.14 -21.54 9.93
C ASP A 181 0.15 -21.55 10.79
N ASN A 182 1.23 -22.22 10.34
CA ASN A 182 2.51 -22.34 11.04
C ASN A 182 3.52 -21.25 10.66
N ASP A 183 3.31 -20.51 9.58
CA ASP A 183 4.22 -19.46 9.13
C ASP A 183 4.17 -18.23 10.06
N PHE A 184 5.31 -17.57 10.22
CA PHE A 184 5.47 -16.33 11.00
C PHE A 184 5.85 -15.17 10.07
N ILE A 185 4.93 -14.24 9.88
CA ILE A 185 5.01 -13.08 8.99
C ILE A 185 5.72 -11.92 9.70
N ALA A 186 6.51 -11.14 8.95
CA ALA A 186 7.06 -9.88 9.42
C ALA A 186 5.99 -8.79 9.46
N VAL A 187 5.73 -8.27 10.66
CA VAL A 187 4.93 -7.08 10.93
C VAL A 187 5.87 -5.93 11.30
N ALA A 188 5.64 -4.72 10.80
CA ALA A 188 6.41 -3.52 11.13
C ALA A 188 6.18 -3.11 12.60
N ASN A 189 7.26 -2.81 13.32
CA ASN A 189 7.24 -2.59 14.77
C ASN A 189 8.30 -1.57 15.21
N GLY A 190 7.91 -0.35 15.56
CA GLY A 190 8.84 0.68 16.03
C GLY A 190 9.63 1.37 14.92
N THR A 191 9.07 1.36 13.70
CA THR A 191 9.62 2.01 12.50
C THR A 191 9.80 3.52 12.67
N ASN A 192 8.94 4.18 13.45
CA ASN A 192 8.96 5.62 13.74
C ASN A 192 8.94 6.54 12.49
N CYS A 193 8.12 6.23 11.49
CA CYS A 193 7.88 7.12 10.35
C CYS A 193 6.73 8.09 10.66
N TRP A 194 6.96 9.40 10.55
CA TRP A 194 6.02 10.43 11.03
C TRP A 194 6.14 11.69 10.17
N GLY A 195 5.01 12.29 9.82
CA GLY A 195 4.95 13.42 8.90
C GLY A 195 5.08 14.80 9.53
N GLN A 196 5.07 15.81 8.66
CA GLN A 196 5.27 17.21 9.04
C GLN A 196 4.09 17.78 9.85
N PRO A 197 4.33 18.82 10.68
CA PRO A 197 3.27 19.53 11.39
C PRO A 197 2.19 20.06 10.46
N LYS A 198 0.93 19.98 10.90
CA LYS A 198 -0.26 20.37 10.12
C LYS A 198 -0.87 21.65 10.68
N THR A 199 -1.51 22.44 9.83
CA THR A 199 -2.11 23.73 10.19
C THR A 199 -3.53 23.85 9.65
N ALA A 200 -4.39 24.57 10.38
CA ALA A 200 -5.74 24.91 9.96
C ALA A 200 -5.96 26.43 10.01
N THR A 201 -6.91 26.95 9.23
CA THR A 201 -7.36 28.34 9.33
C THR A 201 -8.47 28.49 10.37
N TRP A 202 -8.41 29.59 11.13
CA TRP A 202 -9.35 29.94 12.18
C TRP A 202 -9.82 31.37 12.02
N GLN A 203 -11.13 31.58 12.09
CA GLN A 203 -11.73 32.91 12.11
C GLN A 203 -12.23 33.22 13.52
N ARG A 204 -11.61 34.21 14.18
CA ARG A 204 -11.97 34.62 15.54
C ARG A 204 -13.31 35.38 15.52
N SER A 205 -14.21 35.07 16.46
CA SER A 205 -15.57 35.63 16.47
C SER A 205 -16.10 36.00 17.87
N ARG A 206 -15.35 36.83 18.60
CA ARG A 206 -15.92 37.51 19.78
C ARG A 206 -17.08 38.43 19.37
N ALA A 207 -17.89 38.86 20.34
CA ALA A 207 -18.95 39.85 20.08
C ALA A 207 -18.35 41.22 19.68
N GLU A 208 -17.19 41.56 20.24
CA GLU A 208 -16.39 42.76 19.94
C GLU A 208 -15.83 42.68 18.52
N ASP A 209 -15.19 41.55 18.16
CA ASP A 209 -14.65 41.30 16.81
C ASP A 209 -15.72 41.46 15.73
N ARG A 210 -16.96 41.01 15.98
CA ARG A 210 -18.07 41.15 15.04
C ARG A 210 -18.49 42.59 14.76
N LEU A 211 -18.39 43.48 15.75
CA LEU A 211 -18.60 44.92 15.53
C LEU A 211 -17.46 45.51 14.69
N VAL A 212 -16.22 45.10 14.94
CA VAL A 212 -15.05 45.51 14.12
C VAL A 212 -15.18 45.01 12.68
N GLN A 213 -15.54 43.74 12.47
CA GLN A 213 -15.78 43.12 11.16
C GLN A 213 -16.92 43.84 10.41
N THR A 214 -18.03 44.13 11.09
CA THR A 214 -19.16 44.87 10.50
C THR A 214 -18.73 46.28 10.12
N ASN A 215 -18.03 47.00 11.00
CA ASN A 215 -17.54 48.35 10.70
C ASN A 215 -16.52 48.38 9.56
N ALA A 216 -15.61 47.39 9.48
CA ALA A 216 -14.64 47.29 8.39
C ALA A 216 -15.33 47.01 7.04
N LEU A 217 -16.26 46.04 6.99
CA LEU A 217 -17.03 45.69 5.79
C LEU A 217 -17.93 46.85 5.35
N VAL A 218 -18.55 47.57 6.29
CA VAL A 218 -19.31 48.82 6.02
C VAL A 218 -18.42 49.93 5.47
N THR A 219 -17.22 50.11 6.02
CA THR A 219 -16.26 51.12 5.56
C THR A 219 -15.79 50.80 4.14
N HIS A 220 -15.44 49.55 3.88
CA HIS A 220 -15.04 49.04 2.56
C HIS A 220 -16.14 49.22 1.50
N TYR A 221 -17.39 48.87 1.80
CA TYR A 221 -18.51 49.14 0.88
C TYR A 221 -18.84 50.64 0.79
N HIS A 222 -18.67 51.43 1.85
CA HIS A 222 -18.80 52.88 1.77
C HIS A 222 -17.76 53.49 0.82
N GLU A 223 -16.51 53.06 0.89
CA GLU A 223 -15.41 53.50 0.03
C GLU A 223 -15.62 53.08 -1.44
N GLN A 224 -15.92 51.80 -1.69
CA GLN A 224 -16.15 51.31 -3.05
C GLN A 224 -17.38 51.97 -3.70
N LEU A 225 -18.49 52.12 -2.97
CA LEU A 225 -19.65 52.87 -3.48
C LEU A 225 -19.35 54.37 -3.63
N SER A 226 -18.54 54.98 -2.74
CA SER A 226 -18.16 56.40 -2.88
C SER A 226 -17.35 56.65 -4.15
N ALA A 227 -16.43 55.75 -4.47
CA ALA A 227 -15.64 55.79 -5.69
C ALA A 227 -16.52 55.56 -6.94
N ALA A 228 -17.38 54.53 -6.92
CA ALA A 228 -18.24 54.18 -8.04
C ALA A 228 -19.33 55.23 -8.35
N LEU A 229 -19.90 55.86 -7.32
CA LEU A 229 -20.94 56.89 -7.44
C LEU A 229 -20.35 58.32 -7.60
N ASN A 230 -19.05 58.50 -7.37
CA ASN A 230 -18.36 59.79 -7.26
C ASN A 230 -19.04 60.78 -6.28
N ARG A 231 -19.65 60.23 -5.22
CA ARG A 231 -20.30 60.92 -4.10
C ARG A 231 -20.50 59.93 -2.93
N PRO A 232 -20.72 60.40 -1.69
CA PRO A 232 -21.11 59.51 -0.61
C PRO A 232 -22.37 58.67 -0.97
N PRO A 233 -22.38 57.35 -0.68
CA PRO A 233 -23.57 56.52 -0.84
C PRO A 233 -24.66 56.92 0.15
N SER A 234 -25.92 56.84 -0.27
CA SER A 234 -27.06 56.95 0.62
C SER A 234 -27.21 55.69 1.49
N ILE A 235 -27.91 55.84 2.62
CA ILE A 235 -28.25 54.73 3.55
C ILE A 235 -28.88 53.54 2.80
N THR A 236 -29.67 53.80 1.74
CA THR A 236 -30.32 52.75 0.94
C THR A 236 -29.33 52.05 0.01
N GLU A 237 -28.39 52.75 -0.61
CA GLU A 237 -27.36 52.16 -1.47
C GLU A 237 -26.40 51.27 -0.66
N LEU A 238 -25.94 51.77 0.48
CA LEU A 238 -25.06 51.05 1.41
C LEU A 238 -25.75 49.78 1.96
N ARG A 239 -27.03 49.90 2.36
CA ARG A 239 -27.85 48.76 2.80
C ARG A 239 -28.07 47.73 1.67
N ASN A 240 -28.29 48.17 0.43
CA ASN A 240 -28.52 47.28 -0.70
C ASN A 240 -27.23 46.56 -1.14
N ALA A 241 -26.05 47.17 -0.98
CA ALA A 241 -24.77 46.50 -1.15
C ALA A 241 -24.54 45.42 -0.08
N TYR A 242 -24.70 45.78 1.20
CA TYR A 242 -24.61 44.83 2.31
C TYR A 242 -25.58 43.65 2.16
N ALA A 243 -26.83 43.92 1.73
CA ALA A 243 -27.84 42.89 1.51
C ALA A 243 -27.57 41.97 0.29
N ARG A 244 -26.60 42.29 -0.57
CA ARG A 244 -26.17 41.42 -1.67
C ARG A 244 -25.07 40.42 -1.28
N SER A 245 -24.32 40.65 -0.20
CA SER A 245 -23.22 39.74 0.21
C SER A 245 -23.61 38.71 1.27
N GLU A 246 -24.56 38.98 2.18
CA GLU A 246 -25.14 37.93 3.01
C GLU A 246 -26.17 37.10 2.20
N SER A 247 -25.90 35.79 2.01
CA SER A 247 -26.69 34.89 1.13
C SER A 247 -28.13 34.56 1.61
N LYS A 248 -28.70 35.37 2.49
CA LYS A 248 -30.04 35.21 3.09
C LYS A 248 -30.69 36.57 3.27
N ASN A 249 -31.27 37.12 2.20
CA ASN A 249 -32.09 38.34 2.13
C ASN A 249 -32.61 38.83 3.50
N PRO A 250 -31.86 39.70 4.22
CA PRO A 250 -32.32 40.26 5.47
C PRO A 250 -33.38 41.32 5.19
N THR A 251 -34.42 41.42 6.02
CA THR A 251 -35.39 42.51 5.84
C THR A 251 -34.70 43.87 6.09
N PRO A 252 -35.18 44.97 5.48
CA PRO A 252 -34.55 46.28 5.62
C PRO A 252 -34.33 46.74 7.07
N GLU A 253 -35.20 46.35 8.00
CA GLU A 253 -35.07 46.64 9.43
C GLU A 253 -33.97 45.81 10.09
N ILE A 254 -33.80 44.54 9.71
CA ILE A 254 -32.74 43.66 10.25
C ILE A 254 -31.38 44.17 9.83
N ALA A 255 -31.22 44.57 8.57
CA ALA A 255 -29.99 45.20 8.06
C ALA A 255 -29.70 46.51 8.81
N ALA A 256 -30.65 47.46 8.84
CA ALA A 256 -30.46 48.74 9.53
C ALA A 256 -30.13 48.57 11.04
N LYS A 257 -30.76 47.59 11.71
CA LYS A 257 -30.53 47.29 13.13
C LYS A 257 -29.16 46.66 13.40
N ARG A 258 -28.61 45.84 12.49
CA ARG A 258 -27.22 45.34 12.60
C ARG A 258 -26.20 46.45 12.37
N LEU A 259 -26.50 47.37 11.45
CA LEU A 259 -25.63 48.48 11.05
C LEU A 259 -25.73 49.72 11.95
N ALA A 260 -26.57 49.68 13.00
CA ALA A 260 -26.88 50.81 13.89
C ALA A 260 -27.37 52.09 13.17
N LEU A 261 -27.95 51.96 11.97
CA LEU A 261 -28.39 53.07 11.14
C LEU A 261 -29.80 53.56 11.54
N PRO A 262 -30.05 54.89 11.57
CA PRO A 262 -31.39 55.43 11.83
C PRO A 262 -32.35 55.10 10.68
N LEU A 263 -33.51 54.52 11.01
CA LEU A 263 -34.59 54.24 10.05
C LEU A 263 -35.46 55.48 9.85
N THR A 264 -35.15 56.28 8.82
CA THR A 264 -35.89 57.51 8.48
C THR A 264 -37.04 57.28 7.49
N ASP A 265 -38.22 57.76 7.88
CA ASP A 265 -39.25 58.40 7.06
C ASP A 265 -40.09 57.54 6.09
N GLY A 266 -39.85 56.24 5.97
CA GLY A 266 -40.83 55.28 5.40
C GLY A 266 -41.22 55.48 3.93
N ARG A 267 -40.45 56.25 3.15
CA ARG A 267 -40.66 56.44 1.71
C ARG A 267 -39.90 55.39 0.89
N ALA A 268 -40.57 54.82 -0.11
CA ALA A 268 -39.92 53.94 -1.07
C ALA A 268 -38.99 54.76 -1.99
N VAL A 269 -37.69 54.48 -1.92
CA VAL A 269 -36.69 54.97 -2.90
C VAL A 269 -36.65 53.97 -4.06
N PRO A 270 -36.69 54.42 -5.33
CA PRO A 270 -36.64 53.51 -6.47
C PRO A 270 -35.33 52.71 -6.51
N SER A 271 -35.42 51.46 -6.96
CA SER A 271 -34.26 50.58 -7.13
C SER A 271 -33.39 51.04 -8.29
N VAL A 272 -32.23 51.63 -8.00
CA VAL A 272 -31.16 51.84 -8.98
C VAL A 272 -30.53 50.49 -9.32
N GLU A 273 -30.51 50.12 -10.60
CA GLU A 273 -29.74 48.95 -11.06
C GLU A 273 -28.24 49.22 -10.92
N CYS A 274 -27.65 48.69 -9.86
CA CYS A 274 -26.23 48.86 -9.55
C CYS A 274 -25.40 47.81 -10.30
N SER A 275 -24.61 48.28 -11.28
CA SER A 275 -23.73 47.50 -12.16
C SER A 275 -22.26 47.47 -11.69
N TRP A 276 -22.04 47.52 -10.38
CA TRP A 276 -20.71 47.51 -9.76
C TRP A 276 -20.35 46.10 -9.28
N GLN A 277 -19.11 45.67 -9.51
CA GLN A 277 -18.51 44.53 -8.80
C GLN A 277 -17.88 45.05 -7.50
N LEU A 278 -18.29 44.47 -6.38
CA LEU A 278 -17.65 44.68 -5.07
C LEU A 278 -16.66 43.55 -4.82
N THR A 279 -15.57 43.85 -4.10
CA THR A 279 -14.69 42.80 -3.56
C THR A 279 -14.99 42.58 -2.08
N ASP A 280 -14.73 41.38 -1.58
CA ASP A 280 -14.81 41.11 -0.14
C ASP A 280 -13.70 41.83 0.65
N PRO A 281 -13.90 42.13 1.95
CA PRO A 281 -12.88 42.70 2.81
C PRO A 281 -11.78 41.67 3.16
N PRO A 282 -10.57 42.10 3.53
CA PRO A 282 -9.52 41.18 3.98
C PRO A 282 -9.93 40.44 5.26
N GLU A 283 -9.91 39.11 5.22
CA GLU A 283 -10.35 38.27 6.33
C GLU A 283 -9.39 38.33 7.53
N LEU A 284 -9.95 38.26 8.73
CA LEU A 284 -9.21 38.12 9.99
C LEU A 284 -8.89 36.63 10.26
N GLU A 285 -8.36 35.95 9.25
CA GLU A 285 -7.89 34.56 9.36
C GLU A 285 -6.63 34.48 10.23
N GLN A 286 -6.57 33.47 11.08
CA GLN A 286 -5.40 33.13 11.89
C GLN A 286 -5.04 31.66 11.64
N THR A 287 -3.74 31.36 11.52
CA THR A 287 -3.26 29.99 11.38
C THR A 287 -3.12 29.33 12.74
N VAL A 288 -3.75 28.17 12.94
CA VAL A 288 -3.62 27.34 14.14
C VAL A 288 -2.79 26.11 13.81
N LEU A 289 -1.70 25.90 14.55
CA LEU A 289 -0.83 24.73 14.43
C LEU A 289 -1.39 23.55 15.23
N LEU A 290 -1.45 22.37 14.63
CA LEU A 290 -1.74 21.12 15.33
C LEU A 290 -0.51 20.71 16.17
N ASP A 291 -0.59 20.95 17.47
CA ASP A 291 0.36 20.46 18.47
C ASP A 291 -0.28 19.34 19.33
N ALA A 292 0.47 18.86 20.33
CA ALA A 292 0.01 17.83 21.26
C ALA A 292 -1.29 18.21 22.01
N ASP A 293 -1.51 19.48 22.36
CA ASP A 293 -2.71 19.92 23.06
C ASP A 293 -3.96 19.78 22.17
N LEU A 294 -3.89 20.24 20.90
CA LEU A 294 -4.99 20.07 19.95
C LEU A 294 -5.16 18.63 19.48
N ALA A 295 -4.08 17.85 19.42
CA ALA A 295 -4.16 16.41 19.14
C ALA A 295 -4.86 15.64 20.28
N TYR A 296 -4.62 15.99 21.55
CA TYR A 296 -5.37 15.44 22.69
C TYR A 296 -6.88 15.79 22.60
N LEU A 297 -7.21 17.04 22.28
CA LEU A 297 -8.60 17.47 22.03
C LEU A 297 -9.26 16.66 20.90
N LEU A 298 -8.55 16.45 19.78
CA LEU A 298 -9.01 15.57 18.69
C LEU A 298 -9.22 14.13 19.15
N GLY A 299 -8.35 13.61 20.02
CA GLY A 299 -8.47 12.27 20.59
C GLY A 299 -9.73 12.11 21.45
N VAL A 300 -9.99 13.04 22.37
CA VAL A 300 -11.20 13.02 23.20
C VAL A 300 -12.47 13.29 22.36
N LEU A 301 -12.38 14.10 21.30
CA LEU A 301 -13.46 14.28 20.31
C LEU A 301 -13.77 12.99 19.55
N VAL A 302 -12.75 12.22 19.16
CA VAL A 302 -12.94 10.91 18.52
C VAL A 302 -13.45 9.86 19.50
N GLY A 303 -13.15 9.94 20.80
CA GLY A 303 -13.79 9.12 21.84
C GLY A 303 -15.19 9.63 22.23
N ASP A 304 -15.26 10.38 23.35
CA ASP A 304 -16.47 10.91 24.00
C ASP A 304 -17.27 11.96 23.18
N GLY A 305 -16.71 12.46 22.08
CA GLY A 305 -17.28 13.55 21.30
C GLY A 305 -18.30 13.14 20.22
N HIS A 306 -19.22 14.07 19.91
CA HIS A 306 -20.11 14.01 18.75
C HIS A 306 -20.39 15.39 18.14
N PHE A 307 -20.66 15.43 16.84
CA PHE A 307 -21.05 16.65 16.12
C PHE A 307 -22.59 16.80 16.09
N GLU A 308 -23.07 18.05 16.07
CA GLU A 308 -24.50 18.35 15.97
C GLU A 308 -25.01 18.20 14.53
N LYS A 309 -26.13 17.50 14.34
CA LYS A 309 -26.64 17.04 13.02
C LYS A 309 -27.21 18.14 12.09
N ARG A 310 -26.67 19.36 12.07
CA ARG A 310 -27.15 20.48 11.23
C ARG A 310 -26.03 21.40 10.74
N GLN A 311 -26.04 21.67 9.42
CA GLN A 311 -25.16 22.57 8.65
C GLN A 311 -23.76 22.01 8.33
N ASN A 312 -23.11 22.56 7.29
CA ASN A 312 -21.78 22.16 6.79
C ASN A 312 -20.64 22.37 7.82
N HIS A 313 -20.84 23.26 8.79
CA HIS A 313 -19.89 23.51 9.89
C HIS A 313 -20.59 23.20 11.22
N PRO A 314 -20.74 21.91 11.58
CA PRO A 314 -21.39 21.52 12.82
C PRO A 314 -20.58 21.94 14.06
N ALA A 315 -21.27 22.46 15.06
CA ALA A 315 -20.75 22.51 16.43
C ALA A 315 -20.56 21.08 16.98
N PHE A 316 -19.69 20.89 17.97
CA PHE A 316 -19.50 19.59 18.61
C PHE A 316 -19.63 19.66 20.14
N VAL A 317 -19.99 18.51 20.72
CA VAL A 317 -20.20 18.34 22.16
C VAL A 317 -19.38 17.15 22.64
N ILE A 318 -18.56 17.37 23.66
CA ILE A 318 -17.84 16.33 24.41
C ILE A 318 -18.49 16.21 25.77
N THR A 319 -18.86 14.99 26.17
CA THR A 319 -19.55 14.69 27.43
C THR A 319 -18.71 13.69 28.20
N SER A 320 -18.27 14.01 29.42
CA SER A 320 -17.41 13.11 30.19
C SER A 320 -17.68 13.19 31.69
N GLY A 321 -17.49 12.07 32.39
CA GLY A 321 -17.62 11.98 33.85
C GLY A 321 -16.40 12.53 34.61
N ASP A 322 -15.24 12.58 33.97
CA ASP A 322 -14.01 13.09 34.55
C ASP A 322 -13.90 14.61 34.32
N ASN A 323 -14.34 15.40 35.31
CA ASN A 323 -14.21 16.86 35.29
C ASN A 323 -12.78 17.36 34.99
N ALA A 324 -11.75 16.58 35.32
CA ALA A 324 -10.36 16.89 35.00
C ALA A 324 -10.11 16.96 33.48
N VAL A 325 -10.68 16.03 32.70
CA VAL A 325 -10.58 16.06 31.22
C VAL A 325 -11.25 17.33 30.70
N LEU A 326 -12.47 17.63 31.17
CA LEU A 326 -13.19 18.83 30.72
C LEU A 326 -12.45 20.12 31.08
N GLN A 327 -11.81 20.20 32.25
CA GLN A 327 -10.98 21.35 32.64
C GLN A 327 -9.74 21.48 31.74
N GLU A 328 -9.12 20.38 31.34
CA GLU A 328 -8.00 20.39 30.39
C GLU A 328 -8.45 20.80 28.99
N LEU A 329 -9.61 20.33 28.51
CA LEU A 329 -10.17 20.79 27.24
C LEU A 329 -10.51 22.28 27.26
N GLN A 330 -10.90 22.85 28.41
CA GLN A 330 -11.02 24.31 28.57
C GLN A 330 -9.65 25.02 28.51
N ARG A 331 -8.59 24.48 29.14
CA ARG A 331 -7.23 25.03 29.04
C ARG A 331 -6.73 25.03 27.60
N ILE A 332 -6.94 23.93 26.88
CA ILE A 332 -6.56 23.78 25.47
C ILE A 332 -7.33 24.80 24.61
N ALA A 333 -8.63 24.97 24.84
CA ALA A 333 -9.44 25.98 24.14
C ALA A 333 -8.90 27.41 24.36
N GLU A 334 -8.72 27.82 25.62
CA GLU A 334 -8.25 29.16 25.97
C GLU A 334 -6.84 29.44 25.40
N LYS A 335 -5.93 28.44 25.44
CA LYS A 335 -4.58 28.54 24.87
C LYS A 335 -4.59 28.79 23.36
N HIS A 336 -5.40 28.03 22.60
CA HIS A 336 -5.30 28.02 21.14
C HIS A 336 -6.24 29.00 20.43
N PHE A 337 -7.38 29.34 21.04
CA PHE A 337 -8.41 30.18 20.41
C PHE A 337 -8.67 31.49 21.19
N GLY A 338 -8.21 31.57 22.44
CA GLY A 338 -8.37 32.74 23.30
C GLY A 338 -9.82 32.96 23.74
N ASP A 339 -10.60 31.88 23.82
CA ASP A 339 -11.80 31.72 24.65
C ASP A 339 -11.95 30.23 25.01
N ALA A 340 -12.83 29.91 25.98
CA ALA A 340 -13.14 28.52 26.33
C ALA A 340 -14.65 28.34 26.55
N PRO A 341 -15.26 27.27 26.01
CA PRO A 341 -16.66 26.98 26.28
C PRO A 341 -16.87 26.63 27.76
N PRO A 342 -17.97 27.06 28.40
CA PRO A 342 -18.24 26.74 29.80
C PRO A 342 -18.70 25.29 29.96
N ILE A 343 -18.20 24.59 30.99
CA ILE A 343 -18.74 23.28 31.40
C ILE A 343 -20.19 23.45 31.82
N ARG A 344 -21.06 22.58 31.31
CA ARG A 344 -22.51 22.57 31.60
C ARG A 344 -22.94 21.21 32.11
N GLN A 345 -23.91 21.21 33.02
CA GLN A 345 -24.59 20.02 33.49
C GLN A 345 -26.09 20.31 33.61
N TYR A 346 -26.92 19.36 33.19
CA TYR A 346 -28.39 19.47 33.26
C TYR A 346 -28.94 18.33 34.12
N GLY A 347 -29.42 18.66 35.32
CA GLY A 347 -29.93 17.67 36.28
C GLY A 347 -28.88 16.63 36.65
N THR A 348 -29.23 15.35 36.47
CA THR A 348 -28.37 14.18 36.76
C THR A 348 -27.52 13.71 35.58
N SER A 349 -27.61 14.35 34.40
CA SER A 349 -26.76 14.01 33.25
C SER A 349 -25.28 14.29 33.54
N ALA A 350 -24.39 13.64 32.79
CA ALA A 350 -22.96 13.91 32.87
C ALA A 350 -22.63 15.36 32.43
N PRO A 351 -21.58 15.98 32.98
CA PRO A 351 -21.06 17.26 32.50
C PRO A 351 -20.58 17.20 31.04
N HIS A 352 -20.72 18.31 30.32
CA HIS A 352 -20.31 18.42 28.93
C HIS A 352 -19.76 19.81 28.58
N LEU A 353 -18.99 19.87 27.51
CA LEU A 353 -18.55 21.09 26.82
C LEU A 353 -19.20 21.13 25.44
N LYS A 354 -19.75 22.29 25.06
CA LYS A 354 -20.22 22.56 23.70
C LYS A 354 -19.30 23.58 23.03
N PHE A 355 -18.56 23.13 22.03
CA PHE A 355 -17.70 23.94 21.18
C PHE A 355 -18.50 24.56 20.03
N SER A 356 -18.09 25.74 19.54
CA SER A 356 -18.85 26.46 18.50
C SER A 356 -18.59 25.90 17.09
N GLN A 357 -19.29 26.43 16.08
CA GLN A 357 -19.12 26.00 14.68
C GLN A 357 -17.70 26.28 14.15
N ASN A 358 -17.05 27.38 14.59
CA ASN A 358 -15.68 27.72 14.24
C ASN A 358 -14.69 26.66 14.75
N TYR A 359 -14.89 26.15 15.97
CA TYR A 359 -14.08 25.05 16.52
C TYR A 359 -14.30 23.77 15.70
N GLY A 360 -15.55 23.48 15.35
CA GLY A 360 -15.89 22.38 14.46
C GLY A 360 -15.16 22.46 13.13
N GLN A 361 -15.13 23.63 12.49
CA GLN A 361 -14.42 23.88 11.24
C GLN A 361 -12.92 23.56 11.34
N VAL A 362 -12.24 23.94 12.43
CA VAL A 362 -10.82 23.59 12.65
C VAL A 362 -10.63 22.07 12.87
N MET A 363 -11.49 21.42 13.65
CA MET A 363 -11.41 19.96 13.83
C MET A 363 -11.66 19.20 12.52
N LEU A 364 -12.58 19.68 11.68
CA LEU A 364 -12.84 19.12 10.35
C LEU A 364 -11.65 19.35 9.39
N GLN A 365 -10.99 20.51 9.43
CA GLN A 365 -9.77 20.76 8.64
C GLN A 365 -8.64 19.78 9.00
N PHE A 366 -8.49 19.41 10.27
CA PHE A 366 -7.56 18.36 10.69
C PHE A 366 -8.04 16.92 10.36
N GLY A 367 -9.24 16.75 9.81
CA GLY A 367 -9.78 15.47 9.38
C GLY A 367 -10.63 14.71 10.41
N ALA A 368 -11.12 15.36 11.48
CA ALA A 368 -12.20 14.78 12.26
C ALA A 368 -13.46 14.63 11.38
N LEU A 369 -14.26 13.59 11.58
CA LEU A 369 -15.50 13.37 10.81
C LEU A 369 -16.74 13.61 11.65
N ALA A 370 -17.77 14.22 11.04
CA ALA A 370 -19.09 14.43 11.63
C ALA A 370 -19.97 13.15 11.63
N GLU A 371 -19.35 12.02 11.93
CA GLU A 371 -19.87 10.67 11.68
C GLU A 371 -20.49 9.97 12.89
N THR A 372 -21.18 8.87 12.61
CA THR A 372 -21.65 7.91 13.61
C THR A 372 -20.49 7.14 14.24
N ALA A 373 -20.72 6.50 15.39
CA ALA A 373 -19.71 5.70 16.09
C ALA A 373 -19.12 4.52 15.28
N ALA A 374 -19.73 4.15 14.15
CA ALA A 374 -19.18 3.16 13.21
C ALA A 374 -18.35 3.78 12.08
N GLY A 375 -18.61 5.05 11.71
CA GLY A 375 -17.87 5.81 10.70
C GLY A 375 -16.72 6.67 11.25
N LYS A 376 -16.49 6.68 12.58
CA LYS A 376 -15.34 7.35 13.19
C LYS A 376 -14.02 6.75 12.67
N VAL A 377 -13.02 7.59 12.45
CA VAL A 377 -11.65 7.24 12.02
C VAL A 377 -10.63 8.11 12.77
N VAL A 378 -9.34 7.75 12.69
CA VAL A 378 -8.26 8.66 13.07
C VAL A 378 -8.18 9.80 12.05
N PRO A 379 -8.08 11.08 12.48
CA PRO A 379 -7.96 12.21 11.56
C PRO A 379 -6.70 12.11 10.68
N HIS A 380 -6.80 12.49 9.40
CA HIS A 380 -5.66 12.39 8.47
C HIS A 380 -4.44 13.21 8.94
N ALA A 381 -4.66 14.34 9.62
CA ALA A 381 -3.61 15.18 10.17
C ALA A 381 -2.84 14.53 11.34
N ILE A 382 -3.38 13.45 11.92
CA ILE A 382 -2.73 12.60 12.92
C ILE A 382 -2.01 11.41 12.25
N LEU A 383 -2.65 10.76 11.26
CA LEU A 383 -2.05 9.65 10.51
C LEU A 383 -0.78 10.06 9.76
N GLN A 384 -0.81 11.26 9.19
CA GLN A 384 0.31 11.88 8.46
C GLN A 384 1.03 12.96 9.29
N GLY A 385 0.87 12.94 10.63
CA GLY A 385 1.31 14.00 11.52
C GLY A 385 2.58 13.68 12.30
N PRO A 386 3.08 14.66 13.09
CA PRO A 386 4.20 14.46 13.99
C PRO A 386 3.96 13.40 15.07
N ARG A 387 5.05 12.78 15.54
CA ARG A 387 5.04 11.69 16.52
C ARG A 387 4.37 12.05 17.86
N ASP A 388 4.59 13.28 18.33
CA ASP A 388 4.01 13.80 19.57
C ASP A 388 2.51 14.07 19.43
N CYS A 389 2.06 14.60 18.29
CA CYS A 389 0.64 14.71 17.95
C CYS A 389 -0.03 13.33 17.90
N ALA A 390 0.59 12.33 17.28
CA ALA A 390 0.09 10.95 17.28
C ALA A 390 -0.01 10.35 18.70
N ILE A 391 0.99 10.59 19.55
CA ILE A 391 0.96 10.17 20.97
C ILE A 391 -0.16 10.86 21.75
N ALA A 392 -0.31 12.17 21.62
CA ALA A 392 -1.31 12.93 22.37
C ALA A 392 -2.75 12.63 21.91
N PHE A 393 -2.95 12.40 20.61
CA PHE A 393 -4.22 11.85 20.11
C PHE A 393 -4.53 10.48 20.72
N LEU A 394 -3.55 9.56 20.77
CA LEU A 394 -3.74 8.27 21.42
C LEU A 394 -4.06 8.44 22.92
N GLN A 395 -3.37 9.32 23.64
CA GLN A 395 -3.70 9.65 25.04
C GLN A 395 -5.16 10.09 25.18
N GLY A 396 -5.64 11.00 24.32
CA GLY A 396 -7.03 11.49 24.36
C GLY A 396 -8.07 10.39 24.08
N VAL A 397 -7.85 9.56 23.06
CA VAL A 397 -8.73 8.42 22.75
C VAL A 397 -8.74 7.40 23.89
N PHE A 398 -7.57 7.08 24.47
CA PHE A 398 -7.45 6.13 25.56
C PHE A 398 -7.90 6.70 26.93
N ASP A 399 -7.95 8.02 27.11
CA ASP A 399 -8.55 8.67 28.29
C ASP A 399 -10.08 8.75 28.22
N ALA A 400 -10.67 8.85 27.03
CA ALA A 400 -12.10 8.63 26.80
C ALA A 400 -12.45 7.12 26.88
N ASP A 401 -12.52 6.45 25.73
CA ASP A 401 -13.00 5.06 25.56
C ASP A 401 -12.04 3.97 26.09
N GLY A 402 -10.77 4.30 26.34
CA GLY A 402 -9.77 3.31 26.78
C GLY A 402 -9.94 2.84 28.24
N MET A 403 -9.59 1.59 28.50
CA MET A 403 -9.64 0.96 29.82
C MET A 403 -8.26 0.50 30.29
N ALA A 404 -7.78 1.09 31.40
CA ALA A 404 -6.61 0.61 32.13
C ALA A 404 -7.07 -0.36 33.23
N TRP A 405 -6.77 -1.64 33.07
CA TRP A 405 -7.18 -2.71 33.98
C TRP A 405 -6.44 -2.64 35.34
N PRO A 406 -7.01 -3.21 36.42
CA PRO A 406 -6.40 -3.13 37.76
C PRO A 406 -5.01 -3.75 37.88
N ASP A 407 -4.63 -4.64 36.96
CA ASP A 407 -3.31 -5.26 36.86
C ASP A 407 -2.40 -4.68 35.77
N GLY A 408 -2.80 -3.55 35.19
CA GLY A 408 -1.99 -2.74 34.29
C GLY A 408 -2.16 -3.02 32.80
N TYR A 409 -2.90 -4.05 32.39
CA TYR A 409 -3.20 -4.22 30.96
C TYR A 409 -4.09 -3.08 30.43
N VAL A 410 -4.00 -2.80 29.13
CA VAL A 410 -4.72 -1.70 28.48
C VAL A 410 -5.60 -2.26 27.37
N GLU A 411 -6.86 -1.83 27.32
CA GLU A 411 -7.84 -2.25 26.32
C GLU A 411 -8.53 -1.03 25.70
N PHE A 412 -8.84 -1.08 24.40
CA PHE A 412 -9.65 -0.06 23.71
C PHE A 412 -10.64 -0.76 22.79
N GLY A 413 -11.91 -0.36 22.84
CA GLY A 413 -12.98 -0.99 22.09
C GLY A 413 -13.85 0.02 21.36
N SER A 414 -14.19 -0.24 20.10
CA SER A 414 -15.00 0.66 19.28
C SER A 414 -15.95 -0.07 18.34
N ARG A 415 -16.91 0.69 17.82
CA ARG A 415 -17.84 0.27 16.76
C ARG A 415 -17.32 0.56 15.35
N SER A 416 -16.18 1.23 15.20
CA SER A 416 -15.49 1.39 13.92
C SER A 416 -14.32 0.40 13.85
N GLU A 417 -14.32 -0.45 12.83
CA GLU A 417 -13.17 -1.31 12.53
C GLU A 417 -11.97 -0.46 12.07
N GLN A 418 -12.20 0.56 11.24
CA GLN A 418 -11.13 1.38 10.67
C GLN A 418 -10.39 2.19 11.74
N LEU A 419 -11.10 2.81 12.69
CA LEU A 419 -10.48 3.47 13.85
C LEU A 419 -9.59 2.50 14.64
N VAL A 420 -10.05 1.25 14.81
CA VAL A 420 -9.32 0.20 15.54
C VAL A 420 -8.10 -0.30 14.74
N ILE A 421 -8.18 -0.43 13.41
CA ILE A 421 -7.05 -0.72 12.53
C ILE A 421 -6.01 0.41 12.58
N GLN A 422 -6.45 1.65 12.39
CA GLN A 422 -5.57 2.82 12.37
C GLN A 422 -4.84 3.01 13.71
N ILE A 423 -5.53 2.83 14.84
CA ILE A 423 -4.89 2.84 16.17
C ILE A 423 -3.91 1.66 16.32
N GLN A 424 -4.23 0.46 15.82
CA GLN A 424 -3.30 -0.67 15.83
C GLN A 424 -2.02 -0.37 15.04
N LEU A 425 -2.13 0.29 13.87
CA LEU A 425 -0.99 0.66 13.03
C LEU A 425 -0.16 1.79 13.66
N LEU A 426 -0.78 2.80 14.28
CA LEU A 426 -0.07 3.85 15.02
C LEU A 426 0.70 3.30 16.22
N LEU A 427 0.09 2.38 16.98
CA LEU A 427 0.76 1.69 18.09
C LEU A 427 1.92 0.82 17.57
N ALA A 428 1.74 0.10 16.47
CA ALA A 428 2.80 -0.68 15.83
C ALA A 428 3.97 0.22 15.36
N ASN A 429 3.71 1.41 14.79
CA ASN A 429 4.73 2.38 14.39
C ASN A 429 5.53 2.92 15.62
N LEU A 430 4.90 3.03 16.79
CA LEU A 430 5.55 3.32 18.08
C LEU A 430 6.26 2.09 18.70
N GLY A 431 6.05 0.89 18.16
CA GLY A 431 6.64 -0.39 18.62
C GLY A 431 5.85 -1.09 19.73
N ILE A 432 4.54 -0.87 19.79
CA ILE A 432 3.60 -1.45 20.75
C ILE A 432 2.66 -2.38 19.98
N ILE A 433 2.76 -3.69 20.18
CA ILE A 433 1.87 -4.65 19.50
C ILE A 433 0.56 -4.81 20.27
N ALA A 434 -0.49 -4.18 19.74
CA ALA A 434 -1.87 -4.39 20.17
C ALA A 434 -2.50 -5.59 19.46
N GLN A 435 -3.27 -6.41 20.19
CA GLN A 435 -4.00 -7.56 19.66
C GLN A 435 -5.45 -7.19 19.34
N ARG A 436 -5.81 -7.21 18.05
CA ARG A 436 -7.13 -6.85 17.52
C ARG A 436 -8.07 -8.05 17.46
N THR A 437 -9.02 -8.05 18.39
CA THR A 437 -10.11 -9.04 18.49
C THR A 437 -11.43 -8.44 18.00
N GLU A 438 -12.31 -9.32 17.56
CA GLU A 438 -13.67 -9.01 17.15
C GLU A 438 -14.62 -9.69 18.14
N LYS A 439 -15.65 -8.99 18.60
CA LYS A 439 -16.63 -9.46 19.58
C LYS A 439 -18.02 -9.00 19.12
N GLU A 440 -19.03 -9.85 19.23
CA GLU A 440 -20.41 -9.39 19.05
C GLU A 440 -20.92 -8.75 20.36
N ARG A 441 -21.53 -7.57 20.27
CA ARG A 441 -22.13 -6.87 21.41
C ARG A 441 -23.52 -6.38 21.02
N THR A 442 -24.55 -6.90 21.70
CA THR A 442 -25.96 -6.51 21.48
C THR A 442 -26.42 -6.63 20.02
N GLY A 443 -26.11 -7.76 19.35
CA GLY A 443 -26.53 -8.01 17.95
C GLY A 443 -25.71 -7.27 16.89
N MET A 444 -24.55 -6.70 17.25
CA MET A 444 -23.76 -5.82 16.40
C MET A 444 -22.26 -6.04 16.61
N PRO A 445 -21.40 -5.90 15.58
CA PRO A 445 -19.96 -6.10 15.72
C PRO A 445 -19.30 -4.98 16.54
N PHE A 446 -18.26 -5.35 17.27
CA PHE A 446 -17.47 -4.48 18.14
C PHE A 446 -16.01 -4.95 18.14
N TRP A 447 -15.10 -4.07 17.74
CA TRP A 447 -13.67 -4.38 17.58
C TRP A 447 -12.87 -3.86 18.76
N ASN A 448 -11.83 -4.59 19.14
CA ASN A 448 -11.24 -4.46 20.46
C ASN A 448 -9.73 -4.76 20.47
N LEU A 449 -8.92 -3.75 20.76
CA LEU A 449 -7.48 -3.85 20.98
C LEU A 449 -7.18 -4.23 22.42
N PHE A 450 -6.34 -5.24 22.62
CA PHE A 450 -5.75 -5.58 23.92
C PHE A 450 -4.23 -5.41 23.88
N ILE A 451 -3.68 -4.72 24.88
CA ILE A 451 -2.25 -4.46 25.04
C ILE A 451 -1.81 -5.05 26.40
N GLY A 452 -0.85 -5.98 26.35
CA GLY A 452 -0.43 -6.75 27.51
C GLY A 452 1.09 -6.97 27.57
N GLY A 453 1.56 -7.65 28.61
CA GLY A 453 2.98 -7.99 28.75
C GLY A 453 3.90 -6.75 28.74
N THR A 454 4.97 -6.80 27.94
CA THR A 454 5.92 -5.68 27.82
C THR A 454 5.46 -4.59 26.86
N ASP A 455 4.45 -4.88 26.01
CA ASP A 455 3.81 -3.89 25.15
C ASP A 455 2.92 -2.96 25.98
N ALA A 456 2.31 -3.48 27.05
CA ALA A 456 1.65 -2.65 28.05
C ALA A 456 2.66 -1.79 28.83
N GLU A 457 3.80 -2.33 29.25
CA GLU A 457 4.88 -1.54 29.88
C GLU A 457 5.31 -0.38 28.97
N ARG A 458 5.61 -0.68 27.70
CA ARG A 458 5.95 0.31 26.68
C ARG A 458 4.82 1.29 26.39
N PHE A 459 3.55 0.88 26.50
CA PHE A 459 2.42 1.80 26.39
C PHE A 459 2.48 2.89 27.47
N TYR A 460 2.65 2.55 28.77
CA TYR A 460 2.76 3.58 29.82
C TYR A 460 4.02 4.47 29.70
N GLU A 461 5.09 3.94 29.09
CA GLU A 461 6.35 4.67 28.86
C GLU A 461 6.29 5.63 27.66
N VAL A 462 5.58 5.26 26.57
CA VAL A 462 5.60 5.98 25.29
C VAL A 462 4.32 6.77 25.00
N VAL A 463 3.17 6.26 25.43
CA VAL A 463 1.85 6.90 25.23
C VAL A 463 1.29 7.33 26.58
N GLY A 464 1.01 6.36 27.45
CA GLY A 464 0.43 6.58 28.77
C GLY A 464 -0.99 7.13 28.71
N PHE A 465 -1.38 7.74 29.81
CA PHE A 465 -2.66 8.41 30.03
C PHE A 465 -2.39 9.77 30.65
N TRP A 466 -3.12 10.81 30.25
CA TRP A 466 -3.08 12.09 30.93
C TRP A 466 -3.81 11.99 32.29
N LEU A 467 -4.88 11.18 32.38
CA LEU A 467 -5.55 10.88 33.65
C LEU A 467 -4.65 10.09 34.62
N PRO A 468 -4.26 10.65 35.79
CA PRO A 468 -3.36 9.95 36.73
C PRO A 468 -3.94 8.64 37.26
N ARG A 469 -5.28 8.55 37.38
CA ARG A 469 -6.00 7.34 37.81
C ARG A 469 -5.88 6.16 36.84
N LYS A 470 -5.61 6.43 35.55
CA LYS A 470 -5.32 5.42 34.53
C LYS A 470 -3.81 5.15 34.49
N GLN A 471 -2.97 6.20 34.43
CA GLN A 471 -1.51 6.07 34.38
C GLN A 471 -0.91 5.27 35.56
N GLN A 472 -1.44 5.43 36.78
CA GLN A 472 -0.97 4.70 37.98
C GLN A 472 -1.16 3.17 37.89
N ARG A 473 -2.01 2.66 36.97
CA ARG A 473 -2.21 1.21 36.77
C ARG A 473 -0.96 0.50 36.23
N GLY A 474 -0.09 1.21 35.50
CA GLY A 474 1.15 0.65 34.97
C GLY A 474 2.11 0.09 36.05
N THR A 475 2.03 0.59 37.28
CA THR A 475 2.88 0.11 38.40
C THR A 475 2.62 -1.37 38.77
N ALA A 476 1.43 -1.90 38.46
CA ALA A 476 1.10 -3.30 38.69
C ALA A 476 1.91 -4.26 37.79
N LEU A 477 2.35 -3.81 36.61
CA LEU A 477 3.17 -4.60 35.68
C LEU A 477 4.56 -4.90 36.27
N GLN A 478 5.14 -3.95 37.02
CA GLN A 478 6.46 -4.08 37.64
C GLN A 478 6.50 -5.16 38.74
N THR A 479 5.37 -5.42 39.42
CA THR A 479 5.31 -6.32 40.59
C THR A 479 4.90 -7.75 40.25
N ARG A 480 4.29 -8.00 39.09
CA ARG A 480 3.83 -9.33 38.68
C ARG A 480 4.93 -10.15 37.99
N ARG A 481 4.99 -11.45 38.30
CA ARG A 481 5.74 -12.41 37.46
C ARG A 481 5.08 -12.47 36.08
N ARG A 482 5.79 -11.98 35.07
CA ARG A 482 5.32 -11.86 33.69
C ARG A 482 4.85 -13.20 33.12
N GLY A 483 3.70 -13.20 32.47
CA GLY A 483 3.34 -14.25 31.53
C GLY A 483 4.28 -14.25 30.31
N TRP A 484 4.20 -15.30 29.50
CA TRP A 484 4.91 -15.35 28.21
C TRP A 484 4.43 -14.22 27.29
N ASN A 485 5.29 -13.24 26.99
CA ASN A 485 4.96 -12.26 25.96
C ASN A 485 5.24 -12.84 24.56
N ARG A 486 4.27 -12.69 23.66
CA ARG A 486 4.30 -13.22 22.29
C ARG A 486 4.95 -12.25 21.30
N SER A 487 4.89 -10.93 21.54
CA SER A 487 5.48 -9.89 20.67
C SER A 487 7.00 -9.99 20.53
N ALA A 488 7.67 -10.62 21.51
CA ALA A 488 9.11 -10.73 21.57
C ALA A 488 9.68 -12.03 20.97
N LEU A 489 8.86 -12.93 20.43
CA LEU A 489 9.30 -14.27 19.98
C LEU A 489 10.16 -14.23 18.71
N VAL A 490 11.11 -15.16 18.61
CA VAL A 490 12.01 -15.33 17.45
C VAL A 490 11.85 -16.77 16.93
N PRO A 491 10.95 -17.03 15.95
CA PRO A 491 10.87 -18.31 15.26
C PRO A 491 12.20 -18.65 14.56
N GLY A 492 12.46 -19.94 14.29
CA GLY A 492 13.71 -20.43 13.68
C GLY A 492 14.97 -20.36 14.57
N ALA A 493 14.95 -19.62 15.69
CA ALA A 493 16.14 -19.37 16.50
C ALA A 493 16.74 -20.60 17.21
N ASN A 494 15.95 -21.63 17.51
CA ASN A 494 16.43 -22.79 18.28
C ASN A 494 17.46 -23.66 17.53
N PRO A 495 17.22 -24.12 16.29
CA PRO A 495 18.23 -24.80 15.48
C PRO A 495 19.53 -24.00 15.34
N LEU A 496 19.43 -22.70 15.06
CA LEU A 496 20.58 -21.81 14.89
C LEU A 496 21.41 -21.71 16.18
N LEU A 497 20.77 -21.45 17.33
CA LEU A 497 21.43 -21.45 18.63
C LEU A 497 22.03 -22.82 18.99
N ALA A 498 21.36 -23.93 18.63
CA ALA A 498 21.88 -25.28 18.85
C ALA A 498 23.16 -25.52 18.03
N ALA A 499 23.18 -25.15 16.74
CA ALA A 499 24.35 -25.25 15.88
C ALA A 499 25.54 -24.44 16.42
N LEU A 500 25.33 -23.18 16.83
CA LEU A 500 26.37 -22.33 17.42
C LEU A 500 26.95 -22.93 18.71
N VAL A 501 26.13 -23.52 19.59
CA VAL A 501 26.57 -24.22 20.81
C VAL A 501 27.38 -25.49 20.51
N GLU A 502 27.09 -26.16 19.40
CA GLU A 502 27.80 -27.38 18.99
C GLU A 502 29.15 -27.05 18.33
N LYS A 503 29.19 -26.03 17.46
CA LYS A 503 30.43 -25.56 16.80
C LYS A 503 31.46 -24.99 17.79
N THR A 504 31.00 -24.26 18.81
CA THR A 504 31.89 -23.60 19.79
C THR A 504 32.30 -24.45 21.00
N ARG A 505 32.15 -25.78 20.92
CA ARG A 505 32.65 -26.72 21.95
C ARG A 505 34.17 -26.58 22.16
N PRO A 506 34.71 -26.89 23.35
CA PRO A 506 34.04 -27.50 24.52
C PRO A 506 33.43 -26.47 25.48
N HIS A 507 32.26 -26.81 26.04
CA HIS A 507 31.51 -25.94 26.96
C HIS A 507 31.34 -26.55 28.35
N PRO A 508 31.25 -25.73 29.43
CA PRO A 508 30.91 -26.21 30.77
C PRO A 508 29.53 -26.88 30.82
N ARG A 509 29.36 -27.94 31.62
CA ARG A 509 28.06 -28.60 31.85
C ARG A 509 26.95 -27.63 32.29
N ALA A 510 27.30 -26.61 33.06
CA ALA A 510 26.38 -25.56 33.50
C ALA A 510 25.88 -24.66 32.36
N LEU A 511 26.65 -24.51 31.28
CA LEU A 511 26.21 -23.81 30.08
C LEU A 511 25.25 -24.70 29.28
N HIS A 512 25.62 -25.95 28.98
CA HIS A 512 24.74 -26.87 28.26
C HIS A 512 23.34 -26.98 28.90
N LYS A 513 23.25 -27.06 30.23
CA LYS A 513 21.98 -27.07 30.97
C LYS A 513 21.09 -25.84 30.74
N LYS A 514 21.65 -24.67 30.42
CA LYS A 514 20.86 -23.48 30.02
C LYS A 514 20.23 -23.64 28.64
N PHE A 515 20.87 -24.41 27.76
CA PHE A 515 20.42 -24.67 26.38
C PHE A 515 19.57 -25.95 26.23
N ASP A 516 19.24 -26.66 27.31
CA ASP A 516 18.42 -27.89 27.26
C ASP A 516 17.05 -27.67 26.57
N HIS A 517 16.46 -26.47 26.67
CA HIS A 517 15.23 -26.12 25.95
C HIS A 517 15.47 -25.86 24.45
N VAL A 518 16.54 -25.14 24.13
CA VAL A 518 16.98 -24.86 22.75
C VAL A 518 17.23 -26.17 22.00
N LYS A 519 17.99 -27.10 22.59
CA LYS A 519 18.32 -28.40 21.99
C LYS A 519 17.14 -29.36 21.86
N ARG A 520 16.06 -29.16 22.63
CA ARG A 520 14.80 -29.93 22.50
C ARG A 520 13.79 -29.26 21.57
N ASN A 521 14.06 -28.02 21.12
CA ASN A 521 13.14 -27.16 20.37
C ASN A 521 11.73 -27.08 20.99
N ASP A 522 11.61 -27.18 22.32
CA ASP A 522 10.30 -27.32 22.99
C ASP A 522 9.53 -25.99 23.12
N ARG A 523 10.23 -24.86 22.92
CA ARG A 523 9.79 -23.50 23.22
C ARG A 523 10.48 -22.49 22.31
N ILE A 524 9.73 -21.67 21.58
CA ILE A 524 10.29 -20.55 20.82
C ILE A 524 10.89 -19.52 21.80
N PRO A 525 12.15 -19.10 21.65
CA PRO A 525 12.77 -18.12 22.54
C PRO A 525 12.35 -16.69 22.19
N SER A 526 12.36 -15.78 23.17
CA SER A 526 12.22 -14.35 22.93
C SER A 526 13.55 -13.67 22.56
N ARG A 527 13.51 -12.51 21.89
CA ARG A 527 14.70 -11.70 21.51
C ARG A 527 15.69 -11.53 22.65
N ARG A 528 15.20 -11.18 23.85
CA ARG A 528 16.00 -11.04 25.07
C ARG A 528 16.65 -12.36 25.50
N GLN A 529 15.99 -13.50 25.32
CA GLN A 529 16.58 -14.81 25.59
C GLN A 529 17.63 -15.19 24.54
N VAL A 530 17.37 -14.95 23.25
CA VAL A 530 18.35 -15.18 22.18
C VAL A 530 19.61 -14.34 22.42
N GLN A 531 19.47 -13.05 22.69
CA GLN A 531 20.59 -12.17 23.07
C GLN A 531 21.32 -12.65 24.33
N ALA A 532 20.59 -13.08 25.37
CA ALA A 532 21.19 -13.63 26.59
C ALA A 532 21.85 -15.01 26.40
N TYR A 533 21.49 -15.77 25.36
CA TYR A 533 22.18 -17.00 24.96
C TYR A 533 23.45 -16.69 24.16
N LEU A 534 23.38 -15.76 23.21
CA LEU A 534 24.54 -15.30 22.44
C LEU A 534 25.63 -14.69 23.34
N ALA A 535 25.24 -13.88 24.33
CA ALA A 535 26.15 -13.31 25.34
C ALA A 535 26.75 -14.34 26.33
N LEU A 536 26.45 -15.64 26.19
CA LEU A 536 27.07 -16.73 26.93
C LEU A 536 27.99 -17.61 26.04
N LEU A 537 28.15 -17.25 24.77
CA LEU A 537 28.99 -17.94 23.79
C LEU A 537 30.25 -17.11 23.46
N PRO A 538 31.33 -17.72 22.96
CA PRO A 538 32.56 -17.00 22.60
C PRO A 538 32.35 -16.04 21.43
N GLU A 539 33.07 -14.91 21.40
CA GLU A 539 32.96 -13.88 20.35
C GLU A 539 33.20 -14.40 18.92
N GLN A 540 33.92 -15.52 18.78
CA GLN A 540 34.17 -16.18 17.50
C GLN A 540 32.88 -16.60 16.76
N ILE A 541 31.74 -16.75 17.45
CA ILE A 541 30.44 -17.01 16.81
C ILE A 541 30.06 -15.98 15.74
N VAL A 542 30.57 -14.75 15.82
CA VAL A 542 30.23 -13.66 14.88
C VAL A 542 30.65 -14.01 13.44
N GLN A 543 31.60 -14.94 13.27
CA GLN A 543 32.06 -15.42 11.96
C GLN A 543 31.19 -16.57 11.40
N GLU A 544 30.25 -17.11 12.18
CA GLU A 544 29.42 -18.25 11.77
C GLU A 544 28.18 -17.84 10.96
N PRO A 545 27.83 -18.58 9.89
CA PRO A 545 26.62 -18.31 9.10
C PRO A 545 25.35 -18.26 9.94
N GLU A 546 25.21 -19.15 10.94
CA GLU A 546 24.04 -19.24 11.80
C GLU A 546 23.90 -18.02 12.71
N PHE A 547 24.99 -17.36 13.10
CA PHE A 547 24.93 -16.09 13.82
C PHE A 547 24.41 -14.96 12.93
N THR A 548 24.84 -14.93 11.66
CA THR A 548 24.35 -13.95 10.67
C THR A 548 22.85 -14.13 10.42
N VAL A 549 22.41 -15.36 10.18
CA VAL A 549 20.99 -15.71 9.99
C VAL A 549 20.17 -15.34 11.22
N LEU A 550 20.64 -15.71 12.42
CA LEU A 550 19.96 -15.39 13.68
C LEU A 550 19.90 -13.88 13.94
N THR A 551 20.90 -13.11 13.51
CA THR A 551 20.91 -11.64 13.61
C THR A 551 19.87 -11.00 12.70
N SER A 552 19.66 -11.51 11.48
CA SER A 552 18.60 -11.00 10.59
C SER A 552 17.18 -11.28 11.14
N LEU A 553 16.96 -12.43 11.79
CA LEU A 553 15.72 -12.72 12.52
C LEU A 553 15.52 -11.83 13.77
N LEU A 554 16.59 -11.25 14.31
CA LEU A 554 16.55 -10.38 15.48
C LEU A 554 16.19 -8.91 15.18
N ASN A 555 16.02 -8.50 13.92
CA ASN A 555 15.70 -7.11 13.52
C ASN A 555 14.62 -6.48 14.45
N PRO A 556 14.91 -5.35 15.13
CA PRO A 556 13.98 -4.73 16.08
C PRO A 556 12.77 -4.07 15.41
N GLN A 557 12.89 -3.68 14.14
CA GLN A 557 11.80 -3.08 13.35
C GLN A 557 10.76 -4.11 12.86
N ILE A 558 11.00 -5.41 13.09
CA ILE A 558 10.09 -6.49 12.75
C ILE A 558 9.47 -7.08 14.03
N TYR A 559 8.20 -7.43 14.00
CA TYR A 559 7.54 -8.37 14.88
C TYR A 559 7.15 -9.62 14.09
N TRP A 560 7.51 -10.81 14.58
CA TRP A 560 7.14 -12.08 13.95
C TRP A 560 5.79 -12.57 14.46
N ASP A 561 4.72 -12.28 13.72
CA ASP A 561 3.38 -12.75 14.06
C ASP A 561 2.98 -13.99 13.25
N ARG A 562 2.35 -14.95 13.91
CA ARG A 562 1.94 -16.20 13.27
C ARG A 562 0.63 -16.00 12.50
N VAL A 563 0.47 -16.69 11.37
CA VAL A 563 -0.80 -16.77 10.66
C VAL A 563 -1.91 -17.28 11.61
N ALA A 564 -3.09 -16.69 11.51
CA ALA A 564 -4.30 -17.12 12.20
C ALA A 564 -5.34 -17.68 11.23
N GLU A 565 -5.51 -17.02 10.09
CA GLU A 565 -6.61 -17.25 9.15
C GLU A 565 -6.20 -16.76 7.76
N ILE A 566 -6.64 -17.47 6.73
CA ILE A 566 -6.47 -17.12 5.32
C ILE A 566 -7.85 -17.26 4.69
N ARG A 567 -8.36 -16.22 4.02
CA ARG A 567 -9.64 -16.24 3.30
C ARG A 567 -9.46 -15.89 1.84
N GLU A 568 -10.26 -16.51 1.00
CA GLU A 568 -10.38 -16.17 -0.42
C GLU A 568 -11.26 -14.92 -0.59
N SER A 569 -10.90 -14.05 -1.54
CA SER A 569 -11.59 -12.78 -1.84
C SER A 569 -11.37 -12.41 -3.32
N THR A 570 -12.14 -11.48 -3.87
CA THR A 570 -11.93 -10.90 -5.20
C THR A 570 -12.12 -9.39 -5.12
N ASN A 571 -11.09 -8.63 -5.50
CA ASN A 571 -10.97 -7.21 -5.16
C ASN A 571 -10.15 -6.46 -6.22
N THR A 572 -10.24 -5.12 -6.26
CA THR A 572 -9.45 -4.29 -7.17
C THR A 572 -8.05 -4.09 -6.59
N THR A 573 -7.03 -4.41 -7.40
CA THR A 573 -5.65 -4.49 -6.93
C THR A 573 -4.68 -3.59 -7.71
N TYR A 574 -3.58 -3.26 -7.04
CA TYR A 574 -2.59 -2.28 -7.45
C TYR A 574 -1.19 -2.74 -7.02
N ASP A 575 -0.14 -2.15 -7.57
CA ASP A 575 1.25 -2.48 -7.22
C ASP A 575 2.17 -1.25 -7.24
N PHE A 576 3.27 -1.29 -6.50
CA PHE A 576 4.33 -0.28 -6.49
C PHE A 576 5.57 -0.77 -7.24
N VAL A 577 6.12 0.05 -8.14
CA VAL A 577 7.48 -0.16 -8.66
C VAL A 577 8.48 0.54 -7.73
N VAL A 578 9.08 -0.23 -6.82
CA VAL A 578 10.06 0.20 -5.81
C VAL A 578 11.48 -0.17 -6.29
N PRO A 579 12.31 0.76 -6.82
CA PRO A 579 13.54 0.36 -7.50
C PRO A 579 14.64 -0.19 -6.59
N GLY A 580 14.60 0.04 -5.27
CA GLY A 580 15.64 -0.39 -4.34
C GLY A 580 15.49 -1.84 -3.89
N THR A 581 15.00 -2.06 -2.67
CA THR A 581 14.77 -3.40 -2.12
C THR A 581 13.63 -4.19 -2.76
N HIS A 582 12.92 -3.58 -3.73
CA HIS A 582 11.65 -4.07 -4.29
C HIS A 582 10.58 -4.34 -3.23
N SER A 583 10.70 -3.75 -2.02
CA SER A 583 9.89 -4.09 -0.85
C SER A 583 9.21 -2.90 -0.18
N PHE A 584 8.07 -3.14 0.48
CA PHE A 584 7.30 -2.11 1.17
C PHE A 584 6.38 -2.64 2.27
N VAL A 585 6.00 -1.79 3.23
CA VAL A 585 5.07 -2.09 4.32
C VAL A 585 3.65 -1.61 3.99
N ALA A 586 2.69 -2.54 3.96
CA ALA A 586 1.26 -2.31 3.76
C ALA A 586 0.44 -3.04 4.84
N ASN A 587 -0.52 -2.35 5.45
CA ASN A 587 -1.26 -2.79 6.65
C ASN A 587 -0.35 -3.31 7.79
N GLY A 588 0.87 -2.75 7.85
CA GLY A 588 1.90 -3.18 8.78
C GLY A 588 2.64 -4.47 8.40
N ILE A 589 2.44 -5.06 7.23
CA ILE A 589 3.13 -6.30 6.76
C ILE A 589 4.09 -5.96 5.61
N TYR A 590 5.26 -6.63 5.54
CA TYR A 590 6.29 -6.43 4.49
C TYR A 590 6.02 -7.27 3.23
N ASN A 591 6.21 -6.68 2.04
CA ASN A 591 5.82 -7.18 0.69
C ASN A 591 6.99 -7.10 -0.34
N HIS A 592 6.95 -7.80 -1.50
CA HIS A 592 8.05 -7.75 -2.52
C HIS A 592 7.71 -8.13 -3.99
N ASN A 593 8.38 -7.57 -5.02
CA ASN A 593 8.08 -7.80 -6.46
C ASN A 593 9.02 -8.79 -7.24
N THR A 594 9.02 -8.85 -8.59
CA THR A 594 9.82 -9.76 -9.49
C THR A 594 9.48 -11.29 -9.57
N THR A 595 9.71 -11.96 -10.72
CA THR A 595 9.45 -13.43 -10.91
C THR A 595 10.56 -14.28 -11.58
N LEU A 596 10.94 -14.12 -12.88
CA LEU A 596 11.80 -15.11 -13.59
C LEU A 596 13.15 -15.38 -12.89
N SER A 597 13.75 -14.36 -12.29
CA SER A 597 15.05 -14.44 -11.61
C SER A 597 15.06 -15.48 -10.47
N HIS A 598 13.89 -15.80 -9.90
CA HIS A 598 13.74 -16.90 -8.94
C HIS A 598 13.90 -18.29 -9.59
N ILE A 599 13.44 -18.49 -10.83
CA ILE A 599 13.63 -19.76 -11.55
C ILE A 599 15.12 -19.99 -11.83
N LEU A 600 15.83 -18.95 -12.27
CA LEU A 600 17.28 -19.01 -12.50
C LEU A 600 18.05 -19.29 -11.19
N ALA A 601 17.65 -18.67 -10.07
CA ALA A 601 18.29 -18.91 -8.77
C ALA A 601 18.02 -20.34 -8.25
N ASN A 602 16.77 -20.81 -8.37
CA ASN A 602 16.36 -22.18 -8.04
C ASN A 602 17.14 -23.23 -8.86
N GLU A 603 17.26 -23.02 -10.17
CA GLU A 603 18.03 -23.91 -11.04
C GLU A 603 19.54 -23.82 -10.77
N MET A 604 20.11 -22.66 -10.46
CA MET A 604 21.54 -22.57 -10.08
C MET A 604 21.84 -23.03 -8.65
N GLY A 605 20.82 -23.19 -7.79
CA GLY A 605 20.99 -23.53 -6.38
C GLY A 605 21.63 -22.40 -5.54
N GLY A 606 21.57 -21.16 -6.05
CA GLY A 606 22.16 -19.96 -5.44
C GLY A 606 21.09 -19.03 -4.85
N ASN A 607 21.52 -18.05 -4.05
CA ASN A 607 20.62 -17.04 -3.49
C ASN A 607 20.33 -15.97 -4.53
N LEU A 608 19.15 -15.35 -4.46
CA LEU A 608 18.78 -14.20 -5.29
C LEU A 608 18.87 -12.91 -4.45
N LYS A 609 19.77 -11.99 -4.81
CA LYS A 609 19.73 -10.59 -4.34
C LYS A 609 19.12 -9.74 -5.45
N VAL A 610 18.09 -8.99 -5.10
CA VAL A 610 17.27 -8.17 -6.00
C VAL A 610 17.60 -6.68 -5.77
N THR A 611 17.63 -5.91 -6.86
CA THR A 611 17.79 -4.44 -6.91
C THR A 611 17.29 -3.95 -8.28
N ALA A 612 17.22 -2.64 -8.52
CA ALA A 612 17.06 -2.06 -9.87
C ALA A 612 18.07 -0.94 -10.15
N GLY A 613 18.25 -0.62 -11.43
CA GLY A 613 19.15 0.42 -11.93
C GLY A 613 18.98 1.80 -11.27
N PRO A 614 17.75 2.32 -11.10
CA PRO A 614 17.53 3.66 -10.52
C PRO A 614 17.93 3.80 -9.04
N ALA A 615 17.99 2.71 -8.27
CA ALA A 615 18.30 2.78 -6.84
C ALA A 615 19.79 2.71 -6.52
N ILE A 616 20.62 2.33 -7.49
CA ILE A 616 22.07 2.28 -7.31
C ILE A 616 22.64 3.63 -7.75
N GLU A 617 22.50 4.63 -6.89
CA GLU A 617 22.96 5.99 -7.16
C GLU A 617 24.48 6.10 -7.25
N LYS A 618 25.22 5.37 -6.41
CA LYS A 618 26.65 5.60 -6.18
C LYS A 618 27.48 4.32 -6.29
N ALA A 619 28.74 4.53 -6.66
CA ALA A 619 29.82 3.54 -6.68
C ALA A 619 29.87 2.61 -5.45
N GLY A 620 29.69 3.17 -4.25
CA GLY A 620 29.76 2.44 -2.98
C GLY A 620 28.60 1.47 -2.76
N ASP A 621 27.42 1.78 -3.31
CA ASP A 621 26.19 1.03 -3.09
C ASP A 621 26.27 -0.32 -3.82
N LEU A 622 26.71 -0.28 -5.08
CA LEU A 622 27.03 -1.48 -5.86
C LEU A 622 28.19 -2.27 -5.23
N ALA A 623 29.24 -1.59 -4.78
CA ALA A 623 30.38 -2.24 -4.13
C ALA A 623 29.95 -3.02 -2.86
N ALA A 624 29.02 -2.46 -2.08
CA ALA A 624 28.45 -3.13 -0.91
C ALA A 624 27.60 -4.35 -1.27
N ILE A 625 26.84 -4.30 -2.37
CA ILE A 625 26.08 -5.46 -2.88
C ILE A 625 27.05 -6.55 -3.35
N LEU A 626 27.99 -6.22 -4.25
CA LEU A 626 28.94 -7.15 -4.86
C LEU A 626 29.82 -7.88 -3.83
N THR A 627 30.28 -7.18 -2.78
CA THR A 627 31.14 -7.78 -1.75
C THR A 627 30.42 -8.72 -0.79
N ASN A 628 29.08 -8.76 -0.80
CA ASN A 628 28.28 -9.67 0.00
C ASN A 628 27.75 -10.91 -0.76
N LEU A 629 27.94 -10.98 -2.08
CA LEU A 629 27.54 -12.15 -2.88
C LEU A 629 28.40 -13.38 -2.55
N ARG A 630 27.87 -14.59 -2.77
CA ARG A 630 28.59 -15.87 -2.63
C ARG A 630 28.77 -16.55 -3.98
N LYS A 631 29.60 -17.61 -4.04
CA LYS A 631 29.80 -18.35 -5.29
C LYS A 631 28.47 -18.95 -5.76
N GLY A 632 28.02 -18.56 -6.95
CA GLY A 632 26.79 -19.05 -7.57
C GLY A 632 25.53 -18.25 -7.24
N ASP A 633 25.61 -17.21 -6.39
CA ASP A 633 24.49 -16.30 -6.17
C ASP A 633 24.15 -15.49 -7.44
N ILE A 634 22.89 -15.06 -7.53
CA ILE A 634 22.36 -14.23 -8.61
C ILE A 634 22.08 -12.82 -8.08
N LEU A 635 22.70 -11.83 -8.70
CA LEU A 635 22.37 -10.42 -8.58
C LEU A 635 21.41 -10.04 -9.70
N PHE A 636 20.12 -9.88 -9.39
CA PHE A 636 19.13 -9.37 -10.33
C PHE A 636 19.06 -7.84 -10.26
N ILE A 637 19.22 -7.19 -11.41
CA ILE A 637 19.10 -5.74 -11.58
C ILE A 637 17.96 -5.46 -12.56
N ASP A 638 16.79 -5.10 -12.05
CA ASP A 638 15.70 -4.60 -12.90
C ASP A 638 16.03 -3.21 -13.47
N GLU A 639 15.35 -2.81 -14.55
CA GLU A 639 15.61 -1.54 -15.26
C GLU A 639 17.10 -1.20 -15.44
N ILE A 640 17.95 -2.19 -15.73
CA ILE A 640 19.42 -2.07 -15.68
C ILE A 640 19.98 -0.94 -16.56
N HIS A 641 19.22 -0.57 -17.60
CA HIS A 641 19.47 0.55 -18.50
C HIS A 641 19.43 1.95 -17.84
N ARG A 642 19.01 2.04 -16.56
CA ARG A 642 18.92 3.30 -15.78
C ARG A 642 20.08 3.47 -14.79
N LEU A 643 21.09 2.60 -14.81
CA LEU A 643 22.30 2.71 -13.98
C LEU A 643 23.07 4.02 -14.26
N GLY A 644 23.61 4.63 -13.21
CA GLY A 644 24.54 5.76 -13.35
C GLY A 644 25.86 5.33 -14.01
N ARG A 645 26.45 6.20 -14.84
CA ARG A 645 27.66 5.85 -15.62
C ARG A 645 28.85 5.39 -14.77
N ALA A 646 29.08 6.05 -13.64
CA ALA A 646 30.14 5.69 -12.68
C ALA A 646 29.83 4.39 -11.90
N VAL A 647 28.59 3.91 -11.94
CA VAL A 647 28.16 2.63 -11.37
C VAL A 647 28.35 1.51 -12.41
N GLU A 648 28.01 1.76 -13.68
CA GLU A 648 28.37 0.86 -14.78
C GLU A 648 29.88 0.59 -14.82
N GLU A 649 30.71 1.64 -14.72
CA GLU A 649 32.19 1.54 -14.74
C GLU A 649 32.76 0.62 -13.63
N ILE A 650 32.04 0.44 -12.52
CA ILE A 650 32.39 -0.48 -11.42
C ILE A 650 31.79 -1.88 -11.63
N LEU A 651 30.61 -1.96 -12.26
CA LEU A 651 30.02 -3.23 -12.66
C LEU A 651 30.86 -3.94 -13.73
N TYR A 652 31.57 -3.20 -14.59
CA TYR A 652 32.42 -3.72 -15.66
C TYR A 652 33.47 -4.76 -15.18
N PRO A 653 34.46 -4.43 -14.31
CA PRO A 653 35.45 -5.40 -13.82
C PRO A 653 34.84 -6.49 -12.92
N ALA A 654 33.71 -6.19 -12.27
CA ALA A 654 32.99 -7.17 -11.46
C ALA A 654 32.35 -8.27 -12.31
N MET A 655 31.91 -7.93 -13.54
CA MET A 655 31.36 -8.87 -14.53
C MET A 655 32.44 -9.61 -15.33
N GLU A 656 33.57 -8.96 -15.66
CA GLU A 656 34.60 -9.55 -16.51
C GLU A 656 35.62 -10.39 -15.73
N ASP A 657 36.17 -9.84 -14.65
CA ASP A 657 37.30 -10.43 -13.92
C ASP A 657 36.90 -10.99 -12.54
N PHE A 658 35.63 -10.85 -12.15
CA PHE A 658 35.16 -11.00 -10.77
C PHE A 658 36.03 -10.20 -9.78
N ALA A 659 36.31 -8.94 -10.12
CA ALA A 659 37.15 -8.04 -9.33
C ALA A 659 36.49 -6.67 -9.12
N LEU A 660 36.84 -6.03 -8.00
CA LEU A 660 36.37 -4.70 -7.64
C LEU A 660 37.56 -3.78 -7.40
N ASP A 661 37.77 -2.81 -8.28
CA ASP A 661 38.85 -1.83 -8.20
C ASP A 661 38.41 -0.59 -7.42
N ILE A 662 38.93 -0.41 -6.21
CA ILE A 662 38.58 0.71 -5.30
C ILE A 662 39.70 1.73 -5.26
N VAL A 663 39.40 3.00 -5.57
CA VAL A 663 40.34 4.13 -5.41
C VAL A 663 40.36 4.58 -3.94
N VAL A 664 41.52 4.53 -3.28
CA VAL A 664 41.69 4.93 -1.88
C VAL A 664 42.66 6.11 -1.77
N GLY A 665 42.19 7.19 -1.13
CA GLY A 665 42.89 8.48 -1.07
C GLY A 665 42.45 9.44 -2.18
N SER A 666 42.97 10.67 -2.14
CA SER A 666 42.60 11.74 -3.08
C SER A 666 43.82 12.50 -3.59
N GLY A 667 43.70 13.08 -4.79
CA GLY A 667 44.82 13.75 -5.48
C GLY A 667 45.92 12.77 -5.94
N PRO A 668 47.15 13.28 -6.23
CA PRO A 668 48.24 12.49 -6.82
C PRO A 668 48.77 11.32 -5.95
N GLY A 669 48.33 11.20 -4.70
CA GLY A 669 48.70 10.11 -3.79
C GLY A 669 47.69 8.96 -3.71
N ALA A 670 46.58 9.02 -4.44
CA ALA A 670 45.56 7.97 -4.45
C ALA A 670 46.12 6.63 -4.96
N ARG A 671 45.62 5.52 -4.39
CA ARG A 671 46.03 4.16 -4.74
C ARG A 671 44.81 3.31 -5.08
N ASN A 672 44.87 2.57 -6.18
CA ASN A 672 43.85 1.58 -6.50
C ASN A 672 44.13 0.29 -5.72
N ILE A 673 43.12 -0.23 -5.05
CA ILE A 673 43.11 -1.51 -4.35
C ILE A 673 42.13 -2.42 -5.07
N ARG A 674 42.64 -3.49 -5.68
CA ARG A 674 41.84 -4.50 -6.38
C ARG A 674 41.44 -5.60 -5.40
N LEU A 675 40.14 -5.74 -5.16
CA LEU A 675 39.56 -6.83 -4.37
C LEU A 675 39.07 -7.94 -5.30
N SER A 676 39.23 -9.19 -4.87
CA SER A 676 38.63 -10.35 -5.56
C SER A 676 37.22 -10.57 -5.03
N LEU A 677 36.26 -10.74 -5.94
CA LEU A 677 34.89 -11.18 -5.65
C LEU A 677 34.79 -12.70 -5.86
N PRO A 678 33.83 -13.39 -5.22
CA PRO A 678 33.46 -14.75 -5.61
C PRO A 678 32.71 -14.72 -6.95
N LYS A 679 32.80 -15.79 -7.75
CA LYS A 679 32.06 -15.86 -9.03
C LYS A 679 30.54 -15.85 -8.78
N PHE A 680 29.82 -14.89 -9.36
CA PHE A 680 28.36 -14.72 -9.23
C PHE A 680 27.71 -14.60 -10.62
N THR A 681 26.39 -14.43 -10.69
CA THR A 681 25.64 -14.18 -11.94
C THR A 681 24.94 -12.83 -11.89
N VAL A 682 25.20 -11.89 -12.81
CA VAL A 682 24.27 -10.76 -13.04
C VAL A 682 23.11 -11.25 -13.90
N VAL A 683 21.88 -10.93 -13.50
CA VAL A 683 20.69 -11.01 -14.35
C VAL A 683 20.12 -9.59 -14.51
N GLY A 684 20.33 -8.95 -15.65
CA GLY A 684 19.75 -7.65 -15.95
C GLY A 684 18.37 -7.77 -16.60
N ALA A 685 17.46 -6.85 -16.33
CA ALA A 685 16.22 -6.69 -17.09
C ALA A 685 16.05 -5.27 -17.67
N THR A 686 15.41 -5.17 -18.84
CA THR A 686 15.03 -3.91 -19.49
C THR A 686 13.84 -4.11 -20.41
N THR A 687 13.03 -3.07 -20.65
CA THR A 687 12.01 -3.11 -21.70
C THR A 687 12.62 -3.16 -23.10
N ARG A 688 13.80 -2.54 -23.30
CA ARG A 688 14.41 -2.34 -24.63
C ARG A 688 15.94 -2.47 -24.57
N LEU A 689 16.50 -3.45 -25.29
CA LEU A 689 17.96 -3.71 -25.39
C LEU A 689 18.78 -2.50 -25.89
N ALA A 690 18.15 -1.58 -26.64
CA ALA A 690 18.79 -0.38 -27.17
C ALA A 690 19.06 0.72 -26.12
N LEU A 691 18.51 0.60 -24.91
CA LEU A 691 18.70 1.57 -23.83
C LEU A 691 19.99 1.32 -23.02
N LEU A 692 20.59 0.13 -23.10
CA LEU A 692 21.87 -0.16 -22.45
C LEU A 692 23.05 0.46 -23.22
N THR A 693 24.08 0.89 -22.50
CA THR A 693 25.36 1.23 -23.12
C THR A 693 25.98 0.01 -23.80
N SER A 694 26.69 0.22 -24.92
CA SER A 694 27.33 -0.91 -25.60
C SER A 694 28.41 -1.62 -24.78
N PRO A 695 29.19 -0.95 -23.89
CA PRO A 695 30.09 -1.64 -22.97
C PRO A 695 29.36 -2.52 -21.95
N LEU A 696 28.27 -2.05 -21.33
CA LEU A 696 27.50 -2.88 -20.39
C LEU A 696 26.88 -4.09 -21.10
N ARG A 697 26.24 -3.86 -22.25
CA ARG A 697 25.61 -4.91 -23.06
C ARG A 697 26.61 -5.99 -23.51
N ALA A 698 27.86 -5.63 -23.79
CA ALA A 698 28.89 -6.58 -24.24
C ALA A 698 29.36 -7.58 -23.16
N ARG A 699 29.07 -7.31 -21.87
CA ARG A 699 29.48 -8.15 -20.73
C ARG A 699 28.43 -9.22 -20.36
N PHE A 700 27.27 -9.20 -21.01
CA PHE A 700 26.26 -10.24 -20.89
C PHE A 700 26.55 -11.37 -21.89
N GLY A 701 27.08 -12.48 -21.38
CA GLY A 701 27.33 -13.70 -22.18
C GLY A 701 26.05 -14.35 -22.71
N VAL A 702 24.91 -14.06 -22.07
CA VAL A 702 23.57 -14.53 -22.45
C VAL A 702 22.68 -13.30 -22.61
N VAL A 703 22.03 -13.15 -23.77
CA VAL A 703 21.16 -11.99 -24.07
C VAL A 703 19.92 -12.53 -24.75
N GLU A 704 18.85 -12.73 -23.97
CA GLU A 704 17.60 -13.31 -24.45
C GLU A 704 16.48 -12.27 -24.49
N ARG A 705 15.71 -12.34 -25.58
CA ARG A 705 14.47 -11.59 -25.72
C ARG A 705 13.32 -12.44 -25.19
N PHE A 706 12.44 -11.82 -24.40
CA PHE A 706 11.06 -12.25 -24.31
C PHE A 706 10.35 -11.78 -25.57
N ASP A 707 10.23 -12.69 -26.54
CA ASP A 707 9.34 -12.49 -27.67
C ASP A 707 7.88 -12.66 -27.22
N PHE A 708 6.93 -12.22 -28.03
CA PHE A 708 5.52 -12.52 -27.79
C PHE A 708 5.27 -14.03 -27.95
N TYR A 709 4.40 -14.58 -27.11
CA TYR A 709 4.00 -15.99 -27.16
C TYR A 709 3.21 -16.26 -28.44
N THR A 710 3.40 -17.46 -29.01
CA THR A 710 2.65 -17.89 -30.20
C THR A 710 1.20 -18.22 -29.83
N VAL A 711 0.30 -18.28 -30.82
CA VAL A 711 -1.12 -18.59 -30.58
C VAL A 711 -1.26 -20.01 -30.01
N GLU A 712 -0.44 -20.95 -30.44
CA GLU A 712 -0.44 -22.35 -29.99
C GLU A 712 0.05 -22.47 -28.54
N ALA A 713 1.11 -21.75 -28.16
CA ALA A 713 1.59 -21.71 -26.78
C ALA A 713 0.59 -21.01 -25.84
N LEU A 714 -0.12 -19.99 -26.33
CA LEU A 714 -1.21 -19.34 -25.60
C LEU A 714 -2.45 -20.23 -25.52
N GLN A 715 -2.75 -21.00 -26.56
CA GLN A 715 -3.84 -21.99 -26.57
C GLN A 715 -3.56 -23.09 -25.54
N GLU A 716 -2.32 -23.59 -25.43
CA GLU A 716 -1.94 -24.53 -24.36
C GLU A 716 -2.12 -23.89 -22.96
N ILE A 717 -1.70 -22.64 -22.77
CA ILE A 717 -1.89 -21.89 -21.52
C ILE A 717 -3.39 -21.70 -21.21
N VAL A 718 -4.23 -21.43 -22.21
CA VAL A 718 -5.68 -21.26 -22.09
C VAL A 718 -6.36 -22.60 -21.79
N SER A 719 -6.01 -23.70 -22.48
CA SER A 719 -6.56 -25.04 -22.21
C SER A 719 -6.10 -25.62 -20.87
N ARG A 720 -4.86 -25.32 -20.43
CA ARG A 720 -4.40 -25.63 -19.06
C ARG A 720 -5.15 -24.77 -18.04
N GLY A 721 -5.39 -23.50 -18.34
CA GLY A 721 -6.18 -22.59 -17.51
C GLY A 721 -7.66 -23.00 -17.40
N SER A 722 -8.27 -23.49 -18.47
CA SER A 722 -9.69 -23.88 -18.50
C SER A 722 -9.93 -25.18 -17.72
N GLY A 723 -9.03 -26.17 -17.87
CA GLY A 723 -9.06 -27.39 -17.07
C GLY A 723 -8.81 -27.16 -15.58
N LEU A 724 -8.20 -26.03 -15.21
CA LEU A 724 -8.04 -25.57 -13.84
C LEU A 724 -9.22 -24.67 -13.36
N LEU A 725 -9.94 -24.02 -14.28
CA LEU A 725 -11.21 -23.30 -14.06
C LEU A 725 -12.42 -24.24 -13.96
N GLU A 726 -12.23 -25.54 -14.21
CA GLU A 726 -13.28 -26.56 -14.37
C GLU A 726 -14.31 -26.24 -15.49
N VAL A 727 -13.95 -25.35 -16.43
CA VAL A 727 -14.80 -24.96 -17.59
C VAL A 727 -14.46 -25.80 -18.83
N ALA A 728 -15.51 -26.34 -19.47
CA ALA A 728 -15.36 -27.10 -20.71
C ALA A 728 -15.07 -26.15 -21.88
N ILE A 729 -13.84 -26.19 -22.41
CA ILE A 729 -13.45 -25.48 -23.64
C ILE A 729 -13.16 -26.49 -24.75
N ASP A 730 -13.53 -26.16 -25.99
CA ASP A 730 -13.04 -26.89 -27.16
C ASP A 730 -11.70 -26.30 -27.68
N SER A 731 -11.11 -26.93 -28.68
CA SER A 731 -9.83 -26.47 -29.25
C SER A 731 -9.95 -25.08 -29.87
N ALA A 732 -11.09 -24.77 -30.52
CA ALA A 732 -11.28 -23.57 -31.32
C ALA A 732 -11.64 -22.33 -30.48
N GLY A 733 -12.37 -22.49 -29.38
CA GLY A 733 -12.60 -21.46 -28.37
C GLY A 733 -11.32 -21.09 -27.63
N ALA A 734 -10.47 -22.08 -27.32
CA ALA A 734 -9.15 -21.82 -26.75
C ALA A 734 -8.24 -21.07 -27.73
N GLU A 735 -8.27 -21.43 -29.02
CA GLU A 735 -7.53 -20.73 -30.08
C GLU A 735 -8.04 -19.30 -30.29
N GLU A 736 -9.35 -19.07 -30.29
CA GLU A 736 -9.96 -17.75 -30.48
C GLU A 736 -9.56 -16.78 -29.35
N ILE A 737 -9.57 -17.25 -28.09
CA ILE A 737 -9.04 -16.50 -26.95
C ILE A 737 -7.55 -16.19 -27.17
N ALA A 738 -6.75 -17.22 -27.43
CA ALA A 738 -5.30 -17.10 -27.61
C ALA A 738 -4.93 -16.10 -28.73
N ARG A 739 -5.66 -16.12 -29.84
CA ARG A 739 -5.47 -15.23 -30.99
C ARG A 739 -5.73 -13.76 -30.64
N ARG A 740 -6.71 -13.47 -29.78
CA ARG A 740 -7.02 -12.10 -29.31
C ARG A 740 -6.17 -11.65 -28.11
N SER A 741 -5.19 -12.44 -27.67
CA SER A 741 -4.45 -12.20 -26.41
C SER A 741 -3.18 -11.34 -26.54
N ARG A 742 -3.01 -10.62 -27.66
CA ARG A 742 -1.83 -9.80 -27.97
C ARG A 742 -0.47 -10.49 -27.80
N GLY A 743 -0.42 -11.82 -27.95
CA GLY A 743 0.81 -12.58 -27.72
C GLY A 743 1.25 -12.65 -26.25
N THR A 744 0.37 -12.41 -25.27
CA THR A 744 0.73 -12.39 -23.83
C THR A 744 -0.11 -13.38 -22.99
N PRO A 745 0.52 -14.21 -22.14
CA PRO A 745 -0.19 -15.12 -21.22
C PRO A 745 -1.11 -14.39 -20.25
N ARG A 746 -0.74 -13.18 -19.83
CA ARG A 746 -1.51 -12.37 -18.88
C ARG A 746 -2.88 -12.00 -19.44
N VAL A 747 -2.92 -11.50 -20.69
CA VAL A 747 -4.17 -11.19 -21.37
C VAL A 747 -4.94 -12.47 -21.65
N ALA A 748 -4.29 -13.55 -22.12
CA ALA A 748 -4.98 -14.82 -22.41
C ALA A 748 -5.78 -15.38 -21.23
N LEU A 749 -5.20 -15.38 -20.03
CA LEU A 749 -5.88 -15.85 -18.82
C LEU A 749 -6.93 -14.84 -18.29
N ARG A 750 -6.77 -13.54 -18.57
CA ARG A 750 -7.83 -12.53 -18.33
C ARG A 750 -9.03 -12.77 -19.25
N LEU A 751 -8.78 -12.95 -20.53
CA LEU A 751 -9.80 -13.17 -21.55
C LEU A 751 -10.56 -14.48 -21.30
N LEU A 752 -9.86 -15.59 -21.03
CA LEU A 752 -10.48 -16.87 -20.68
C LEU A 752 -11.48 -16.75 -19.51
N ARG A 753 -11.13 -16.02 -18.45
CA ARG A 753 -12.06 -15.77 -17.33
C ARG A 753 -13.31 -15.04 -17.79
N ARG A 754 -13.21 -13.99 -18.62
CA ARG A 754 -14.38 -13.28 -19.17
C ARG A 754 -15.22 -14.10 -20.14
N VAL A 755 -14.59 -14.97 -20.93
CA VAL A 755 -15.32 -15.89 -21.82
C VAL A 755 -16.05 -16.97 -21.01
N ARG A 756 -15.47 -17.47 -19.91
CA ARG A 756 -16.18 -18.32 -18.95
C ARG A 756 -17.36 -17.58 -18.31
N ASP A 757 -17.14 -16.37 -17.78
CA ASP A 757 -18.20 -15.57 -17.14
C ASP A 757 -19.41 -15.37 -18.09
N TYR A 758 -19.17 -15.25 -19.41
CA TYR A 758 -20.20 -15.23 -20.45
C TYR A 758 -20.83 -16.61 -20.69
N ALA A 759 -20.02 -17.67 -20.82
CA ALA A 759 -20.46 -19.02 -21.14
C ALA A 759 -21.34 -19.65 -20.05
N GLU A 760 -21.03 -19.43 -18.78
CA GLU A 760 -21.85 -19.87 -17.64
C GLU A 760 -23.27 -19.28 -17.68
N VAL A 761 -23.41 -18.04 -18.14
CA VAL A 761 -24.69 -17.30 -18.18
C VAL A 761 -25.45 -17.50 -19.49
N ARG A 762 -24.77 -17.77 -20.61
CA ARG A 762 -25.36 -17.73 -21.97
C ARG A 762 -25.09 -18.93 -22.87
N ALA A 763 -24.24 -19.88 -22.47
CA ALA A 763 -23.84 -21.03 -23.28
C ALA A 763 -23.64 -22.32 -22.45
N GLU A 764 -24.45 -22.51 -21.41
CA GLU A 764 -24.49 -23.72 -20.57
C GLU A 764 -23.13 -24.16 -19.97
N GLY A 765 -22.20 -23.21 -19.80
CA GLY A 765 -20.85 -23.47 -19.28
C GLY A 765 -19.86 -24.07 -20.27
N HIS A 766 -20.21 -24.16 -21.56
CA HIS A 766 -19.30 -24.60 -22.62
C HIS A 766 -18.76 -23.39 -23.42
N ILE A 767 -17.44 -23.35 -23.59
CA ILE A 767 -16.76 -22.39 -24.46
C ILE A 767 -16.41 -23.09 -25.78
N ASP A 768 -17.17 -22.78 -26.83
CA ASP A 768 -16.76 -23.03 -28.23
C ASP A 768 -16.22 -21.73 -28.88
N GLN A 769 -15.80 -21.81 -30.15
CA GLN A 769 -15.36 -20.62 -30.89
C GLN A 769 -16.42 -19.52 -30.99
N THR A 770 -17.70 -19.85 -31.20
CA THR A 770 -18.80 -18.90 -31.33
C THR A 770 -19.03 -18.17 -30.00
N VAL A 771 -19.01 -18.91 -28.89
CA VAL A 771 -19.13 -18.37 -27.53
C VAL A 771 -17.96 -17.44 -27.22
N ALA A 772 -16.73 -17.84 -27.55
CA ALA A 772 -15.55 -16.99 -27.42
C ALA A 772 -15.65 -15.72 -28.27
N GLN A 773 -16.06 -15.82 -29.54
CA GLN A 773 -16.24 -14.67 -30.42
C GLN A 773 -17.28 -13.68 -29.89
N GLN A 774 -18.44 -14.16 -29.41
CA GLN A 774 -19.48 -13.30 -28.84
C GLN A 774 -19.02 -12.62 -27.56
N ALA A 775 -18.43 -13.38 -26.64
CA ALA A 775 -17.95 -12.88 -25.36
C ALA A 775 -16.85 -11.81 -25.52
N LEU A 776 -15.87 -12.06 -26.40
CA LEU A 776 -14.76 -11.13 -26.64
C LEU A 776 -15.22 -9.87 -27.39
N SER A 777 -16.18 -10.00 -28.32
CA SER A 777 -16.77 -8.84 -29.00
C SER A 777 -17.68 -8.00 -28.08
N MET A 778 -18.20 -8.57 -26.99
CA MET A 778 -18.92 -7.83 -25.92
C MET A 778 -17.97 -7.08 -24.96
N LEU A 779 -16.66 -7.28 -25.07
CA LEU A 779 -15.63 -6.52 -24.34
C LEU A 779 -14.96 -5.46 -25.22
N ASP A 780 -15.53 -5.18 -26.41
CA ASP A 780 -14.96 -4.32 -27.45
C ASP A 780 -13.55 -4.76 -27.91
N ILE A 781 -13.27 -6.08 -27.86
CA ILE A 781 -12.00 -6.68 -28.30
C ILE A 781 -12.16 -7.30 -29.69
N ASP A 782 -11.48 -6.74 -30.69
CA ASP A 782 -11.61 -7.18 -32.09
C ASP A 782 -10.93 -8.53 -32.40
N TRP A 783 -11.05 -9.00 -33.65
CA TRP A 783 -10.52 -10.29 -34.10
C TRP A 783 -8.98 -10.39 -34.15
N LEU A 784 -8.25 -9.28 -33.93
CA LEU A 784 -6.80 -9.24 -33.73
C LEU A 784 -6.41 -8.95 -32.27
N GLY A 785 -7.40 -8.80 -31.39
CA GLY A 785 -7.21 -8.53 -29.97
C GLY A 785 -7.06 -7.06 -29.60
N LEU A 786 -7.30 -6.12 -30.52
CA LEU A 786 -7.22 -4.68 -30.21
C LEU A 786 -8.43 -4.22 -29.40
N ASP A 787 -8.23 -3.21 -28.55
CA ASP A 787 -9.29 -2.56 -27.75
C ASP A 787 -9.58 -1.10 -28.20
N ASP A 788 -10.49 -0.43 -27.49
CA ASP A 788 -10.82 0.99 -27.70
C ASP A 788 -9.60 1.92 -27.71
N LEU A 789 -8.59 1.71 -26.86
CA LEU A 789 -7.42 2.60 -26.82
C LEU A 789 -6.52 2.36 -28.04
N ASP A 790 -6.30 1.10 -28.43
CA ASP A 790 -5.63 0.77 -29.69
C ASP A 790 -6.35 1.41 -30.90
N HIS A 791 -7.68 1.32 -30.93
CA HIS A 791 -8.53 1.92 -31.97
C HIS A 791 -8.48 3.44 -31.95
N ARG A 792 -8.58 4.09 -30.77
CA ARG A 792 -8.46 5.55 -30.60
C ARG A 792 -7.12 6.08 -31.09
N VAL A 793 -6.02 5.37 -30.83
CA VAL A 793 -4.68 5.73 -31.34
C VAL A 793 -4.64 5.68 -32.87
N LEU A 794 -5.12 4.59 -33.49
CA LEU A 794 -5.15 4.47 -34.95
C LEU A 794 -6.06 5.50 -35.61
N LEU A 795 -7.30 5.65 -35.11
CA LEU A 795 -8.28 6.62 -35.61
C LEU A 795 -7.75 8.06 -35.47
N ALA A 796 -7.08 8.42 -34.38
CA ALA A 796 -6.46 9.73 -34.25
C ALA A 796 -5.39 9.99 -35.33
N ILE A 797 -4.51 9.01 -35.59
CA ILE A 797 -3.50 9.15 -36.65
C ILE A 797 -4.15 9.26 -38.04
N ILE A 798 -5.18 8.47 -38.31
CA ILE A 798 -5.88 8.42 -39.60
C ILE A 798 -6.72 9.68 -39.85
N GLU A 799 -7.64 10.00 -38.94
CA GLU A 799 -8.65 11.05 -39.11
C GLU A 799 -8.12 12.45 -38.75
N LYS A 800 -7.43 12.58 -37.61
CA LYS A 800 -6.96 13.89 -37.11
C LYS A 800 -5.64 14.32 -37.76
N PHE A 801 -4.82 13.35 -38.19
CA PHE A 801 -3.49 13.61 -38.77
C PHE A 801 -3.28 13.06 -40.20
N GLY A 802 -4.35 12.62 -40.88
CA GLY A 802 -4.30 12.24 -42.30
C GLY A 802 -3.40 11.03 -42.61
N GLY A 803 -3.28 10.10 -41.65
CA GLY A 803 -2.36 8.98 -41.68
C GLY A 803 -0.95 9.29 -41.14
N GLY A 804 -0.67 10.54 -40.76
CA GLY A 804 0.63 10.98 -40.24
C GLY A 804 1.65 11.40 -41.31
N PRO A 805 2.88 11.80 -40.91
CA PRO A 805 3.49 11.54 -39.60
C PRO A 805 3.08 12.51 -38.47
N VAL A 806 2.88 11.99 -37.25
CA VAL A 806 2.57 12.79 -36.04
C VAL A 806 3.54 12.52 -34.89
N GLY A 807 3.96 13.57 -34.16
CA GLY A 807 4.81 13.47 -32.97
C GLY A 807 4.10 12.77 -31.80
N LEU A 808 4.85 12.18 -30.86
CA LEU A 808 4.25 11.45 -29.74
C LEU A 808 3.37 12.35 -28.89
N ASP A 809 3.92 13.46 -28.43
CA ASP A 809 3.28 14.42 -27.53
C ASP A 809 2.02 15.03 -28.18
N THR A 810 2.05 15.23 -29.51
CA THR A 810 0.92 15.71 -30.31
C THR A 810 -0.18 14.66 -30.45
N LEU A 811 0.19 13.38 -30.63
CA LEU A 811 -0.76 12.27 -30.68
C LEU A 811 -1.41 12.03 -29.32
N ALA A 812 -0.60 12.00 -28.26
CA ALA A 812 -0.99 11.86 -26.86
C ALA A 812 -2.02 12.93 -26.45
N ALA A 813 -1.69 14.21 -26.65
CA ALA A 813 -2.60 15.32 -26.41
C ALA A 813 -3.89 15.28 -27.26
N SER A 814 -3.89 14.61 -28.42
CA SER A 814 -5.07 14.51 -29.29
C SER A 814 -6.10 13.48 -28.84
N ILE A 815 -5.73 12.54 -27.96
CA ILE A 815 -6.61 11.51 -27.38
C ILE A 815 -6.72 11.57 -25.85
N SER A 816 -6.10 12.59 -25.23
CA SER A 816 -6.05 12.80 -23.78
C SER A 816 -5.34 11.69 -22.99
N GLU A 817 -4.27 11.12 -23.55
CA GLU A 817 -3.44 10.08 -22.93
C GLU A 817 -2.00 10.60 -22.71
N GLU A 818 -1.20 9.88 -21.92
CA GLU A 818 0.24 10.18 -21.79
C GLU A 818 1.08 9.57 -22.92
N GLY A 819 2.20 10.23 -23.25
CA GLY A 819 3.11 9.79 -24.31
C GLY A 819 3.71 8.40 -24.04
N ASP A 820 4.15 8.12 -22.81
CA ASP A 820 4.78 6.84 -22.47
C ASP A 820 3.76 5.69 -22.45
N THR A 821 2.53 5.94 -22.01
CA THR A 821 1.40 4.99 -22.14
C THR A 821 1.20 4.55 -23.58
N ILE A 822 1.16 5.51 -24.52
CA ILE A 822 1.10 5.17 -25.96
C ILE A 822 2.37 4.40 -26.38
N MET A 823 3.56 4.87 -25.99
CA MET A 823 4.84 4.33 -26.47
C MET A 823 5.15 2.89 -26.01
N ASP A 824 4.71 2.50 -24.82
CA ASP A 824 5.05 1.23 -24.16
C ASP A 824 3.85 0.29 -23.89
N VAL A 825 2.61 0.75 -23.97
CA VAL A 825 1.41 -0.12 -23.91
C VAL A 825 0.86 -0.41 -25.31
N VAL A 826 0.59 0.63 -26.11
CA VAL A 826 -0.16 0.54 -27.37
C VAL A 826 0.74 0.30 -28.59
N GLU A 827 1.74 1.17 -28.78
CA GLU A 827 2.64 1.10 -29.94
C GLU A 827 3.32 -0.26 -30.13
N PRO A 828 3.78 -1.00 -29.10
CA PRO A 828 4.48 -2.27 -29.30
C PRO A 828 3.67 -3.31 -30.08
N TYR A 829 2.36 -3.41 -29.83
CA TYR A 829 1.50 -4.38 -30.52
C TYR A 829 1.04 -3.87 -31.90
N LEU A 830 0.72 -2.58 -32.02
CA LEU A 830 0.40 -1.98 -33.33
C LEU A 830 1.57 -2.00 -34.31
N LEU A 831 2.82 -1.88 -33.82
CA LEU A 831 4.04 -2.08 -34.62
C LEU A 831 4.22 -3.56 -35.01
N GLN A 832 3.89 -4.51 -34.13
CA GLN A 832 3.96 -5.95 -34.42
C GLN A 832 2.94 -6.38 -35.48
N LEU A 833 1.71 -5.86 -35.43
CA LEU A 833 0.72 -6.04 -36.50
C LEU A 833 1.10 -5.29 -37.80
N GLY A 834 2.08 -4.39 -37.75
CA GLY A 834 2.42 -3.50 -38.87
C GLY A 834 1.25 -2.58 -39.24
N PHE A 835 0.46 -2.17 -38.25
CA PHE A 835 -0.62 -1.17 -38.36
C PHE A 835 -0.08 0.25 -38.13
N LEU A 836 1.01 0.34 -37.37
CA LEU A 836 1.75 1.57 -37.09
C LEU A 836 3.17 1.48 -37.65
N ASP A 837 3.71 2.60 -38.12
CA ASP A 837 5.11 2.79 -38.49
C ASP A 837 5.73 3.94 -37.68
N ARG A 838 6.99 3.80 -37.26
CA ARG A 838 7.79 4.89 -36.63
C ARG A 838 8.74 5.50 -37.66
N THR A 839 8.50 6.75 -38.05
CA THR A 839 9.40 7.53 -38.92
C THR A 839 10.17 8.59 -38.12
N PRO A 840 11.30 9.14 -38.62
CA PRO A 840 12.00 10.28 -38.00
C PRO A 840 11.16 11.56 -37.87
N ARG A 841 9.99 11.62 -38.51
CA ARG A 841 9.04 12.75 -38.44
C ARG A 841 7.83 12.48 -37.55
N GLY A 842 7.68 11.26 -37.02
CA GLY A 842 6.50 10.84 -36.24
C GLY A 842 5.93 9.48 -36.65
N ARG A 843 4.83 9.12 -35.98
CA ARG A 843 4.02 7.90 -36.18
C ARG A 843 3.18 8.02 -37.44
N VAL A 844 3.10 6.94 -38.21
CA VAL A 844 2.30 6.84 -39.45
C VAL A 844 1.39 5.62 -39.33
N ALA A 845 0.12 5.75 -39.71
CA ALA A 845 -0.79 4.61 -39.86
C ALA A 845 -0.54 3.94 -41.21
N THR A 846 -0.27 2.63 -41.21
CA THR A 846 -0.01 1.91 -42.45
C THR A 846 -1.31 1.59 -43.17
N ARG A 847 -1.22 1.20 -44.45
CA ARG A 847 -2.39 0.70 -45.21
C ARG A 847 -3.15 -0.41 -44.48
N ARG A 848 -2.47 -1.26 -43.71
CA ARG A 848 -3.11 -2.35 -42.95
C ARG A 848 -4.08 -1.85 -41.87
N ALA A 849 -3.79 -0.70 -41.24
CA ALA A 849 -4.70 -0.09 -40.27
C ALA A 849 -5.95 0.48 -40.93
N TYR A 850 -5.81 1.09 -42.11
CA TYR A 850 -6.94 1.55 -42.94
C TYR A 850 -7.80 0.37 -43.41
N ASP A 851 -7.19 -0.68 -43.98
CA ASP A 851 -7.87 -1.89 -44.41
C ASP A 851 -8.63 -2.57 -43.25
N HIS A 852 -8.05 -2.58 -42.03
CA HIS A 852 -8.63 -3.16 -40.81
C HIS A 852 -9.82 -2.36 -40.27
N LEU A 853 -9.67 -1.04 -40.16
CA LEU A 853 -10.73 -0.13 -39.71
C LEU A 853 -11.79 0.15 -40.79
N LYS A 854 -11.59 -0.38 -42.01
CA LYS A 854 -12.47 -0.21 -43.19
C LYS A 854 -12.61 1.26 -43.62
N ILE A 855 -11.51 2.00 -43.51
CA ILE A 855 -11.38 3.38 -43.96
C ILE A 855 -10.60 3.37 -45.28
N ASP A 856 -11.07 4.09 -46.30
CA ASP A 856 -10.39 4.14 -47.60
C ASP A 856 -8.95 4.67 -47.45
N TYR A 857 -7.97 3.86 -47.83
CA TYR A 857 -6.56 4.28 -47.83
C TYR A 857 -6.32 5.29 -48.96
N PRO A 858 -5.87 6.52 -48.66
CA PRO A 858 -5.61 7.52 -49.69
C PRO A 858 -4.40 7.09 -50.53
N GLU A 859 -4.64 6.73 -51.79
CA GLU A 859 -3.57 6.46 -52.75
C GLU A 859 -2.71 7.71 -52.92
N ARG A 860 -1.52 7.70 -52.30
CA ARG A 860 -0.50 8.72 -52.54
C ARG A 860 -0.03 8.58 -53.97
N VAL A 861 -0.53 9.49 -54.83
CA VAL A 861 0.02 9.77 -56.16
C VAL A 861 1.54 9.77 -56.06
N GLU A 862 2.20 8.97 -56.88
CA GLU A 862 3.66 8.90 -56.89
C GLU A 862 4.24 10.30 -57.10
N GLN A 863 5.10 10.75 -56.18
CA GLN A 863 5.91 11.92 -56.44
C GLN A 863 6.89 11.57 -57.56
N GLY A 864 6.52 11.96 -58.78
CA GLY A 864 7.14 11.49 -60.00
C GLY A 864 8.65 11.67 -60.02
N SER A 865 9.33 10.74 -60.69
CA SER A 865 10.79 10.78 -60.87
C SER A 865 11.25 12.16 -61.33
N LEU A 866 12.05 12.82 -60.49
CA LEU A 866 12.69 14.11 -60.81
C LEU A 866 13.85 13.97 -61.83
N PHE A 867 13.88 12.85 -62.57
CA PHE A 867 14.87 12.50 -63.59
C PHE A 867 14.22 12.08 -64.91
N SER A 868 13.30 12.89 -65.44
CA SER A 868 12.89 12.83 -66.85
C SER A 868 12.65 14.24 -67.41
N GLY A 869 13.71 14.83 -67.95
CA GLY A 869 13.67 16.12 -68.63
C GLY A 869 14.81 16.26 -69.63
N GLN A 870 14.49 16.07 -70.91
CA GLN A 870 15.10 16.79 -72.03
C GLN A 870 14.03 17.71 -72.62
#